data_AF-A0A099P3N5-F1
#
_entry.id   AF-A0A099P3N5-F1
#
_cell.length_a   1.000
_cell.length_b   1.000
_cell.length_c   1.000
_cell.angle_alpha   90.00
_cell.angle_beta   90.00
_cell.angle_gamma   90.00
#
_symmetry.space_group_name_H-M   'P 1'
#
loop_
_entity.id
_entity.type
_entity.pdbx_description
1 polymer ?
#
loop_
_entity_poly.entity_id
_entity_poly.type
_entity_poly.pdbx_seq_one_letter_code
_entity_poly.pdbx_strand_id
1 'polypeptide(L)'
;MLAVKPSRRRIFFSVVYLNAASKPNVAAFSHRFFSTTLQNLKDVQSKAQKYKSKRTKLAPEKRIQTPEELFHSASNVDIENLKKDVEERTKLRYIEPNKLWISKIFPDLKLPPNFSFYDDQSNRDYIKYQLVKKFGDVSNKFVWKDFQYNEVAVGDVVDLSGNFEKGDLSVIIGLPEDPEDPRYTLLNAYGEIQFVSRSKMGVRLPKVFPKEWFCNSLMEEELFWEGLDYDEIVPIGKPKYKLEDVIDRNKIFESAIARSISGENAVKTYILPSLLSGLVSQILSKINTKAWQILPNTNVKLEIVHNILQSNEGPIQITLYQMYRAVQLTDLKILMNNLKVTKAEDISKAYKLLFDTITKNLFIGNQYDSISLGKTVCGGSNLNLEVDIVDFYAFILGLRKNNQLFMHDAFTKASSYVLALPLNRIVRFNGMVQAFKDDNSLYPLLSGYLKDKIEQKNIKNANYKKILPFYRTFIDLLKLYCSGSVQNNILESFVMKIMRNIPDYKDLDITNSIVFDLLLKTNEITSREGPSKWWDNAMLPFSGVSLKADMEQAYYDSITEENISSFVDLEHDSTDKRVKFNDIVYCIDSENPLEIDDGISVKKLNQDEYLVSTFVADPSSYLEPEDLISRIALERGLTLYLPDLSGTNAIPLLPLEFGKKIQLGYFGQDTRALKISFKYNEKTKRVVHLSDDEVINFGVANRFVKIDYNSVNKLLSNDPLTESILHEKLANSDIPISQVKQDLHSLSIISQHLNDEATKSGRISLFDQINVKKEIANITENEDKQIQLVFKDIYNDDTIKDAQLQGAKSEQLVSEIMVKANNIAGNFFARNKIPAIYKIQLPLEMSPQVAAFSKNVTLKKNADFKDLTIYQEYLTKSTIAPFPEKHEFLNITRYATVTSPLRRFWDFVNHWQLHSFLSTGKPKFTQDQIDYMTLQLKYKDELNTKLANKVIGFYTFKALQYLQEHQGQEGQLLFKVIVTKKPSEDGLIEVILLDYGVRCILETSWYALNAEKADTPKAETKDVAIGDIIDDATIKDIDLLDGSILLTSKSV
;
A
#
# COMPACT_ATOMS: atom_id res chain seq x y z
N MET A 1 24.52 25.11 -33.09
CA MET A 1 24.48 24.85 -34.55
C MET A 1 24.29 23.35 -34.75
N LEU A 2 23.47 22.96 -35.73
CA LEU A 2 22.91 21.62 -36.00
C LEU A 2 21.72 21.21 -35.12
N ALA A 3 20.55 21.67 -35.56
CA ALA A 3 19.24 21.17 -35.19
C ALA A 3 18.91 19.89 -36.00
N VAL A 4 18.55 18.81 -35.31
CA VAL A 4 18.00 17.60 -35.92
C VAL A 4 16.58 17.39 -35.39
N LYS A 5 15.61 17.40 -36.30
CA LYS A 5 14.18 17.16 -36.06
C LYS A 5 13.92 15.70 -35.68
N PRO A 6 13.06 15.40 -34.69
CA PRO A 6 12.55 14.05 -34.46
C PRO A 6 11.26 13.81 -35.28
N SER A 7 11.29 12.81 -36.15
CA SER A 7 10.09 12.26 -36.80
C SER A 7 9.35 11.32 -35.84
N ARG A 8 8.19 11.76 -35.33
CA ARG A 8 7.22 10.91 -34.60
C ARG A 8 6.10 10.46 -35.56
N ARG A 9 5.81 9.16 -35.55
CA ARG A 9 4.46 8.62 -35.82
C ARG A 9 4.09 7.69 -34.67
N ARG A 10 3.32 8.21 -33.71
CA ARG A 10 2.24 7.54 -32.99
C ARG A 10 1.31 8.64 -32.47
N ILE A 11 0.02 8.39 -32.65
CA ILE A 11 -1.08 9.34 -32.59
C ILE A 11 -1.30 9.76 -31.13
N PHE A 12 -1.09 11.04 -30.85
CA PHE A 12 -1.54 11.73 -29.64
C PHE A 12 -2.20 13.02 -30.12
N PHE A 13 -3.50 13.17 -29.86
CA PHE A 13 -4.18 14.45 -30.01
C PHE A 13 -3.62 15.42 -28.97
N SER A 14 -2.92 16.45 -29.45
CA SER A 14 -2.52 17.61 -28.67
C SER A 14 -3.11 18.84 -29.35
N VAL A 15 -4.08 19.47 -28.68
CA VAL A 15 -4.66 20.75 -29.10
C VAL A 15 -3.69 21.85 -28.66
N VAL A 16 -3.06 22.50 -29.63
CA VAL A 16 -2.20 23.67 -29.43
C VAL A 16 -3.07 24.92 -29.38
N TYR A 17 -3.05 25.62 -28.24
CA TYR A 17 -3.47 27.01 -28.13
C TYR A 17 -2.55 27.90 -28.99
N LEU A 18 -3.12 28.67 -29.91
CA LEU A 18 -2.43 29.76 -30.59
C LEU A 18 -3.22 31.06 -30.42
N ASN A 19 -2.62 31.95 -29.63
CA ASN A 19 -2.89 33.39 -29.63
C ASN A 19 -2.68 33.96 -31.04
N ALA A 20 -3.64 34.74 -31.54
CA ALA A 20 -3.41 35.64 -32.66
C ALA A 20 -4.22 36.94 -32.48
N ALA A 21 -3.51 38.00 -32.13
CA ALA A 21 -3.93 39.38 -32.35
C ALA A 21 -3.35 39.88 -33.68
N SER A 22 -4.08 40.79 -34.32
CA SER A 22 -3.74 41.69 -35.45
C SER A 22 -3.97 41.21 -36.91
N LYS A 23 -4.97 41.87 -37.51
CA LYS A 23 -5.34 42.12 -38.93
C LYS A 23 -4.17 42.74 -39.77
N PRO A 24 -4.33 43.04 -41.09
CA PRO A 24 -5.21 42.51 -42.16
C PRO A 24 -4.49 42.23 -43.52
N ASN A 25 -5.28 41.79 -44.51
CA ASN A 25 -5.24 42.12 -45.96
C ASN A 25 -4.78 41.08 -47.01
N VAL A 26 -5.77 40.77 -47.87
CA VAL A 26 -5.76 40.74 -49.36
C VAL A 26 -5.43 39.41 -50.07
N ALA A 27 -6.55 38.75 -50.43
CA ALA A 27 -7.01 38.38 -51.78
C ALA A 27 -6.33 37.27 -52.62
N ALA A 28 -7.24 36.57 -53.31
CA ALA A 28 -7.11 35.79 -54.54
C ALA A 28 -6.54 34.37 -54.41
N PHE A 29 -7.44 33.38 -54.39
CA PHE A 29 -7.42 32.28 -55.36
C PHE A 29 -8.80 31.62 -55.42
N SER A 30 -9.50 31.85 -56.53
CA SER A 30 -10.79 31.26 -56.87
C SER A 30 -10.66 30.38 -58.11
N HIS A 31 -11.57 29.41 -58.21
CA HIS A 31 -11.95 28.62 -59.38
C HIS A 31 -11.07 27.43 -59.78
N ARG A 32 -11.54 26.22 -59.43
CA ARG A 32 -12.28 25.30 -60.33
C ARG A 32 -12.48 23.96 -59.62
N PHE A 33 -13.74 23.56 -59.44
CA PHE A 33 -14.29 22.19 -59.55
C PHE A 33 -15.66 22.14 -58.84
N PHE A 34 -16.70 22.62 -59.54
CA PHE A 34 -18.11 22.32 -59.26
C PHE A 34 -18.87 22.31 -60.59
N SER A 35 -19.18 21.11 -61.07
CA SER A 35 -20.20 20.75 -62.08
C SER A 35 -20.09 19.22 -62.16
N THR A 36 -21.01 18.41 -61.67
CA THR A 36 -22.38 18.13 -62.13
C THR A 36 -22.95 17.21 -61.04
N THR A 37 -24.17 17.31 -60.54
CA THR A 37 -25.39 16.76 -61.16
C THR A 37 -26.52 17.09 -60.18
N LEU A 38 -27.35 18.06 -60.52
CA LEU A 38 -28.53 18.47 -59.75
C LEU A 38 -29.72 18.44 -60.71
N GLN A 39 -30.13 17.23 -61.07
CA GLN A 39 -31.28 16.95 -61.92
C GLN A 39 -31.65 15.47 -61.76
N ASN A 40 -32.30 15.16 -60.64
CA ASN A 40 -33.18 14.02 -60.42
C ASN A 40 -33.58 14.07 -58.95
N LEU A 41 -34.80 14.57 -58.69
CA LEU A 41 -35.64 14.35 -57.51
C LEU A 41 -36.70 15.48 -57.44
N LYS A 42 -37.45 15.61 -58.54
CA LYS A 42 -38.80 16.15 -58.56
C LYS A 42 -39.61 15.12 -59.33
N ASP A 43 -40.51 14.44 -58.62
CA ASP A 43 -41.59 13.55 -59.09
C ASP A 43 -41.61 12.20 -58.37
N VAL A 44 -41.87 12.20 -57.07
CA VAL A 44 -42.66 11.13 -56.42
C VAL A 44 -43.51 11.74 -55.30
N GLN A 45 -44.51 12.55 -55.68
CA GLN A 45 -45.70 12.75 -54.86
C GLN A 45 -46.86 12.00 -55.53
N SER A 46 -47.17 10.78 -55.07
CA SER A 46 -48.55 10.29 -54.94
C SER A 46 -48.57 8.79 -54.61
N LYS A 47 -48.93 8.46 -53.36
CA LYS A 47 -49.89 7.41 -52.95
C LYS A 47 -49.58 6.97 -51.53
N ALA A 48 -50.35 7.55 -50.61
CA ALA A 48 -50.52 7.08 -49.26
C ALA A 48 -51.29 5.75 -49.25
N GLN A 49 -50.88 4.81 -48.39
CA GLN A 49 -51.84 4.07 -47.55
C GLN A 49 -51.18 3.40 -46.34
N LYS A 50 -51.53 3.96 -45.17
CA LYS A 50 -51.85 3.33 -43.89
C LYS A 50 -50.93 2.22 -43.35
N TYR A 51 -50.22 2.53 -42.26
CA TYR A 51 -50.50 1.92 -40.95
C TYR A 51 -50.27 2.96 -39.83
N LYS A 52 -51.31 3.18 -39.02
CA LYS A 52 -51.31 4.02 -37.82
C LYS A 52 -51.18 3.10 -36.60
N SER A 53 -50.26 3.39 -35.69
CA SER A 53 -50.50 3.23 -34.24
C SER A 53 -49.69 4.24 -33.41
N LYS A 54 -50.42 5.28 -33.01
CA LYS A 54 -50.30 6.09 -31.79
C LYS A 54 -48.97 6.02 -31.00
N ARG A 55 -48.05 6.93 -31.30
CA ARG A 55 -47.23 7.57 -30.24
C ARG A 55 -48.01 8.76 -29.70
N THR A 56 -48.31 8.72 -28.40
CA THR A 56 -48.82 9.83 -27.62
C THR A 56 -47.85 11.01 -27.70
N LYS A 57 -48.42 12.20 -27.90
CA LYS A 57 -47.72 13.46 -28.16
C LYS A 57 -46.82 13.87 -26.98
N LEU A 58 -45.52 14.01 -27.22
CA LEU A 58 -44.69 14.98 -26.50
C LEU A 58 -44.98 16.38 -27.07
N ALA A 59 -44.97 17.40 -26.21
CA ALA A 59 -45.27 18.79 -26.55
C ALA A 59 -44.30 19.35 -27.61
N PRO A 60 -44.72 20.32 -28.45
CA PRO A 60 -44.05 20.68 -29.71
C PRO A 60 -43.01 21.80 -29.55
N GLU A 61 -42.24 21.83 -28.48
CA GLU A 61 -41.23 22.87 -28.27
C GLU A 61 -39.86 22.24 -28.01
N LYS A 62 -39.11 22.06 -29.11
CA LYS A 62 -37.64 22.04 -29.25
C LYS A 62 -37.28 21.24 -30.52
N ARG A 63 -37.52 21.86 -31.67
CA ARG A 63 -36.86 21.48 -32.93
C ARG A 63 -35.38 21.87 -32.81
N ILE A 64 -34.47 20.98 -33.18
CA ILE A 64 -33.04 21.29 -33.28
C ILE A 64 -32.87 22.38 -34.35
N GLN A 65 -32.37 23.55 -33.97
CA GLN A 65 -32.14 24.69 -34.86
C GLN A 65 -31.00 24.39 -35.84
N THR A 66 -31.09 24.90 -37.07
CA THR A 66 -29.98 24.81 -38.03
C THR A 66 -28.82 25.74 -37.63
N PRO A 67 -27.58 25.47 -38.07
CA PRO A 67 -26.44 26.37 -37.80
C PRO A 67 -26.68 27.82 -38.26
N GLU A 68 -27.47 28.02 -39.32
CA GLU A 68 -27.86 29.34 -39.83
C GLU A 68 -28.93 30.02 -38.96
N GLU A 69 -29.87 29.26 -38.39
CA GLU A 69 -30.85 29.74 -37.39
C GLU A 69 -30.18 30.08 -36.04
N LEU A 70 -29.16 29.31 -35.64
CA LEU A 70 -28.31 29.61 -34.48
C LEU A 70 -27.47 30.88 -34.72
N PHE A 71 -26.95 31.08 -35.93
CA PHE A 71 -26.21 32.29 -36.28
C PHE A 71 -27.12 33.53 -36.36
N HIS A 72 -28.37 33.37 -36.82
CA HIS A 72 -29.38 34.43 -36.83
C HIS A 72 -29.93 34.78 -35.44
N SER A 73 -30.10 33.79 -34.55
CA SER A 73 -30.44 34.04 -33.15
C SER A 73 -29.27 34.65 -32.36
N ALA A 74 -28.03 34.25 -32.66
CA ALA A 74 -26.82 34.84 -32.10
C ALA A 74 -26.48 36.26 -32.61
N SER A 75 -27.12 36.73 -33.70
CA SER A 75 -26.94 38.10 -34.21
C SER A 75 -27.89 39.13 -33.57
N ASN A 76 -28.90 38.67 -32.83
CA ASN A 76 -29.77 39.47 -31.96
C ASN A 76 -29.42 39.27 -30.47
N VAL A 77 -28.13 39.13 -30.17
CA VAL A 77 -27.67 39.00 -28.79
C VAL A 77 -27.79 40.36 -28.11
N ASP A 78 -28.69 40.44 -27.12
CA ASP A 78 -28.80 41.58 -26.23
C ASP A 78 -27.56 41.64 -25.33
N ILE A 79 -26.62 42.49 -25.74
CA ILE A 79 -25.33 42.69 -25.06
C ILE A 79 -25.54 43.18 -23.63
N GLU A 80 -26.60 43.96 -23.35
CA GLU A 80 -26.87 44.47 -22.00
C GLU A 80 -27.37 43.35 -21.09
N ASN A 81 -28.26 42.49 -21.57
CA ASN A 81 -28.71 41.31 -20.82
C ASN A 81 -27.59 40.30 -20.60
N LEU A 82 -26.72 40.05 -21.59
CA LEU A 82 -25.53 39.21 -21.39
C LEU A 82 -24.56 39.81 -20.37
N LYS A 83 -24.35 41.13 -20.41
CA LYS A 83 -23.46 41.79 -19.45
C LYS A 83 -24.01 41.68 -18.03
N LYS A 84 -25.32 41.87 -17.86
CA LYS A 84 -26.02 41.71 -16.58
C LYS A 84 -25.95 40.27 -16.07
N ASP A 85 -26.18 39.29 -16.93
CA ASP A 85 -26.06 37.86 -16.61
C ASP A 85 -24.62 37.50 -16.20
N VAL A 86 -23.60 37.98 -16.92
CA VAL A 86 -22.19 37.80 -16.55
C VAL A 86 -21.85 38.46 -15.21
N GLU A 87 -22.38 39.66 -14.93
CA GLU A 87 -22.18 40.36 -13.65
C GLU A 87 -22.84 39.61 -12.48
N GLU A 88 -24.07 39.13 -12.66
CA GLU A 88 -24.80 38.32 -11.67
C GLU A 88 -24.08 36.99 -11.41
N ARG A 89 -23.65 36.28 -12.46
CA ARG A 89 -22.85 35.05 -12.34
C ARG A 89 -21.50 35.30 -11.65
N THR A 90 -20.82 36.39 -11.98
CA THR A 90 -19.54 36.77 -11.34
C THR A 90 -19.75 37.03 -9.85
N LYS A 91 -20.86 37.69 -9.48
CA LYS A 91 -21.22 37.95 -8.09
C LYS A 91 -21.53 36.65 -7.33
N LEU A 92 -22.34 35.76 -7.91
CA LEU A 92 -22.67 34.46 -7.33
C LEU A 92 -21.43 33.56 -7.18
N ARG A 93 -20.49 33.62 -8.15
CA ARG A 93 -19.29 32.78 -8.15
C ARG A 93 -18.22 33.22 -7.17
N TYR A 94 -17.99 34.53 -7.07
CA TYR A 94 -16.80 35.06 -6.39
C TYR A 94 -17.12 35.93 -5.19
N ILE A 95 -18.28 36.57 -5.12
CA ILE A 95 -18.59 37.57 -4.08
C ILE A 95 -19.42 36.95 -2.96
N GLU A 96 -20.55 36.32 -3.27
CA GLU A 96 -21.45 35.75 -2.27
C GLU A 96 -20.79 34.62 -1.44
N PRO A 97 -19.99 33.70 -2.03
CA PRO A 97 -19.25 32.70 -1.26
C PRO A 97 -18.24 33.32 -0.29
N ASN A 98 -17.52 34.37 -0.71
CA ASN A 98 -16.59 35.10 0.16
C ASN A 98 -17.32 35.76 1.34
N LYS A 99 -18.46 36.42 1.08
CA LYS A 99 -19.29 37.03 2.14
C LYS A 99 -19.76 35.99 3.14
N LEU A 100 -20.35 34.90 2.65
CA LEU A 100 -20.90 33.85 3.50
C LEU A 100 -19.80 33.22 4.36
N TRP A 101 -18.66 32.88 3.76
CA TRP A 101 -17.53 32.29 4.46
C TRP A 101 -16.95 33.22 5.53
N ILE A 102 -16.70 34.49 5.19
CA ILE A 102 -16.16 35.48 6.13
C ILE A 102 -17.11 35.68 7.29
N SER A 103 -18.43 35.77 7.04
CA SER A 103 -19.43 35.92 8.12
C SER A 103 -19.47 34.72 9.07
N LYS A 104 -19.28 33.50 8.55
CA LYS A 104 -19.27 32.27 9.35
C LYS A 104 -17.97 32.13 10.17
N ILE A 105 -16.82 32.41 9.56
CA ILE A 105 -15.53 32.33 10.27
C ILE A 105 -15.35 33.50 11.25
N PHE A 106 -15.80 34.69 10.89
CA PHE A 106 -15.64 35.91 11.69
C PHE A 106 -16.96 36.67 11.89
N PRO A 107 -17.85 36.20 12.77
CA PRO A 107 -19.14 36.86 13.03
C PRO A 107 -19.02 38.32 13.48
N ASP A 108 -17.99 38.64 14.28
CA ASP A 108 -17.79 39.97 14.88
C ASP A 108 -16.78 40.86 14.13
N LEU A 109 -16.34 40.45 12.94
CA LEU A 109 -15.28 41.18 12.22
C LEU A 109 -15.83 42.45 11.57
N LYS A 110 -15.33 43.59 12.04
CA LYS A 110 -15.55 44.88 11.39
C LYS A 110 -14.66 44.96 10.14
N LEU A 111 -15.29 44.89 8.97
CA LEU A 111 -14.60 45.04 7.70
C LEU A 111 -14.21 46.52 7.47
N PRO A 112 -13.03 46.79 6.88
CA PRO A 112 -12.67 48.13 6.46
C PRO A 112 -13.71 48.74 5.51
N PRO A 113 -13.94 50.06 5.54
CA PRO A 113 -14.95 50.71 4.69
C PRO A 113 -14.72 50.52 3.18
N ASN A 114 -13.48 50.25 2.76
CA ASN A 114 -13.11 50.00 1.36
C ASN A 114 -12.91 48.51 1.03
N PHE A 115 -13.29 47.59 1.93
CA PHE A 115 -13.11 46.16 1.69
C PHE A 115 -14.08 45.68 0.61
N SER A 116 -13.53 45.31 -0.54
CA SER A 116 -14.30 44.66 -1.59
C SER A 116 -14.28 43.14 -1.34
N PHE A 117 -15.37 42.45 -1.61
CA PHE A 117 -15.37 40.98 -1.52
C PHE A 117 -14.75 40.30 -2.75
N TYR A 118 -14.10 41.09 -3.62
CA TYR A 118 -13.33 40.58 -4.74
C TYR A 118 -11.99 40.03 -4.27
N ASP A 119 -11.52 39.08 -5.07
CA ASP A 119 -10.23 38.47 -4.88
C ASP A 119 -9.10 39.36 -5.39
N ASP A 120 -8.53 40.18 -4.51
CA ASP A 120 -7.33 40.98 -4.77
C ASP A 120 -6.29 40.81 -3.66
N GLN A 121 -5.06 41.23 -3.94
CA GLN A 121 -3.93 41.04 -3.01
C GLN A 121 -4.15 41.73 -1.65
N SER A 122 -4.77 42.91 -1.62
CA SER A 122 -4.99 43.67 -0.37
C SER A 122 -6.02 42.98 0.51
N ASN A 123 -7.11 42.47 -0.08
CA ASN A 123 -8.14 41.72 0.63
C ASN A 123 -7.61 40.37 1.10
N ARG A 124 -6.81 39.68 0.27
CA ARG A 124 -6.10 38.45 0.67
C ARG A 124 -5.21 38.71 1.89
N ASP A 125 -4.37 39.74 1.86
CA ASP A 125 -3.46 40.06 2.96
C ASP A 125 -4.22 40.41 4.25
N TYR A 126 -5.34 41.15 4.13
CA TYR A 126 -6.21 41.45 5.26
C TYR A 126 -6.84 40.19 5.86
N ILE A 127 -7.46 39.33 5.04
CA ILE A 127 -8.09 38.10 5.49
C ILE A 127 -7.05 37.14 6.09
N LYS A 128 -5.88 37.03 5.47
CA LYS A 128 -4.77 36.25 6.02
C LYS A 128 -4.38 36.76 7.40
N TYR A 129 -4.22 38.08 7.58
CA TYR A 129 -3.91 38.64 8.90
C TYR A 129 -4.97 38.26 9.94
N GLN A 130 -6.26 38.30 9.59
CA GLN A 130 -7.33 37.90 10.52
C GLN A 130 -7.31 36.40 10.84
N LEU A 131 -7.07 35.55 9.84
CA LEU A 131 -6.92 34.10 10.02
C LEU A 131 -5.74 33.77 10.94
N VAL A 132 -4.57 34.36 10.67
CA VAL A 132 -3.36 34.19 11.47
C VAL A 132 -3.58 34.64 12.91
N LYS A 133 -4.22 35.81 13.10
CA LYS A 133 -4.52 36.35 14.42
C LYS A 133 -5.46 35.45 15.23
N LYS A 134 -6.42 34.79 14.58
CA LYS A 134 -7.45 33.98 15.25
C LYS A 134 -7.05 32.51 15.44
N PHE A 135 -6.43 31.89 14.45
CA PHE A 135 -6.19 30.44 14.40
C PHE A 135 -4.71 30.05 14.33
N GLY A 136 -3.80 31.01 14.24
CA GLY A 136 -2.36 30.78 14.06
C GLY A 136 -1.92 30.82 12.60
N ASP A 137 -0.62 30.95 12.40
CA ASP A 137 0.00 31.00 11.07
C ASP A 137 0.21 29.59 10.49
N VAL A 138 0.48 29.56 9.18
CA VAL A 138 0.88 28.36 8.46
C VAL A 138 2.24 27.90 8.97
N SER A 139 2.33 26.63 9.34
CA SER A 139 3.58 26.05 9.79
C SER A 139 4.53 25.84 8.61
N ASN A 140 5.80 26.24 8.79
CA ASN A 140 6.88 25.87 7.86
C ASN A 140 7.59 24.58 8.26
N LYS A 141 7.20 23.98 9.39
CA LYS A 141 7.83 22.77 9.94
C LYS A 141 6.81 21.71 10.32
N PHE A 142 7.25 20.46 10.36
CA PHE A 142 6.50 19.37 10.96
C PHE A 142 7.38 18.49 11.85
N VAL A 143 6.77 17.69 12.71
CA VAL A 143 7.45 16.71 13.57
C VAL A 143 7.50 15.35 12.87
N TRP A 144 8.65 14.67 12.85
CA TRP A 144 8.81 13.39 12.15
C TRP A 144 7.79 12.33 12.59
N LYS A 145 7.48 12.26 13.90
CA LYS A 145 6.42 11.40 14.46
C LYS A 145 5.08 11.59 13.75
N ASP A 146 4.67 12.84 13.51
CA ASP A 146 3.40 13.16 12.84
C ASP A 146 3.42 12.74 11.37
N PHE A 147 4.56 12.83 10.68
CA PHE A 147 4.72 12.33 9.32
C PHE A 147 4.65 10.79 9.26
N GLN A 148 5.28 10.13 10.23
CA GLN A 148 5.46 8.67 10.20
C GLN A 148 4.21 7.88 10.64
N TYR A 149 3.43 8.42 11.59
CA TYR A 149 2.39 7.65 12.29
C TYR A 149 0.96 8.18 12.14
N ASN A 150 0.76 9.50 12.09
CA ASN A 150 -0.60 10.04 11.98
C ASN A 150 -1.16 9.76 10.58
N GLU A 151 -2.48 9.83 10.44
CA GLU A 151 -3.15 9.75 9.15
C GLU A 151 -3.42 11.13 8.56
N VAL A 152 -3.95 11.13 7.33
CA VAL A 152 -4.34 12.35 6.62
C VAL A 152 -5.44 13.10 7.36
N ALA A 153 -5.28 14.41 7.50
CA ALA A 153 -6.21 15.30 8.17
C ALA A 153 -6.43 16.59 7.36
N VAL A 154 -7.47 17.35 7.72
CA VAL A 154 -7.70 18.69 7.14
C VAL A 154 -6.53 19.61 7.49
N GLY A 155 -6.01 20.32 6.50
CA GLY A 155 -4.84 21.20 6.62
C GLY A 155 -3.49 20.55 6.28
N ASP A 156 -3.46 19.23 6.06
CA ASP A 156 -2.29 18.56 5.49
C ASP A 156 -2.12 18.91 4.02
N VAL A 157 -0.87 19.04 3.57
CA VAL A 157 -0.53 19.20 2.16
C VAL A 157 -0.04 17.86 1.62
N VAL A 158 -0.52 17.45 0.46
CA VAL A 158 -0.14 16.22 -0.22
C VAL A 158 0.35 16.51 -1.62
N ASP A 159 1.26 15.69 -2.12
CA ASP A 159 1.69 15.72 -3.51
C ASP A 159 1.00 14.60 -4.31
N LEU A 160 0.25 14.98 -5.35
CA LEU A 160 -0.53 14.06 -6.18
C LEU A 160 0.20 13.59 -7.44
N SER A 161 1.35 14.18 -7.79
CA SER A 161 2.00 13.89 -9.08
C SER A 161 2.70 12.54 -9.16
N GLY A 162 3.21 12.05 -8.03
CA GLY A 162 4.04 10.86 -7.89
C GLY A 162 5.31 10.81 -8.75
N ASN A 163 5.62 11.86 -9.51
CA ASN A 163 6.77 11.93 -10.40
C ASN A 163 7.52 13.25 -10.23
N PHE A 164 8.64 13.40 -10.93
CA PHE A 164 9.48 14.61 -10.87
C PHE A 164 8.94 15.74 -11.77
N GLU A 165 8.27 15.40 -12.87
CA GLU A 165 7.92 16.35 -13.94
C GLU A 165 6.79 17.31 -13.55
N LYS A 166 5.92 16.90 -12.62
CA LYS A 166 4.82 17.72 -12.12
C LYS A 166 4.96 17.82 -10.60
N GLY A 167 4.91 19.02 -10.03
CA GLY A 167 4.70 19.19 -8.59
C GLY A 167 3.24 19.56 -8.38
N ASP A 168 2.40 18.59 -8.00
CA ASP A 168 0.96 18.82 -7.84
C ASP A 168 0.61 18.84 -6.35
N LEU A 169 1.07 19.90 -5.69
CA LEU A 169 0.78 20.13 -4.28
C LEU A 169 -0.67 20.57 -4.11
N SER A 170 -1.36 19.88 -3.20
CA SER A 170 -2.74 20.15 -2.85
C SER A 170 -2.93 20.06 -1.35
N VAL A 171 -3.77 20.93 -0.77
CA VAL A 171 -4.14 20.88 0.65
C VAL A 171 -5.48 20.16 0.81
N ILE A 172 -5.60 19.34 1.85
CA ILE A 172 -6.87 18.70 2.23
C ILE A 172 -7.73 19.73 2.94
N ILE A 173 -8.89 20.03 2.37
CA ILE A 173 -9.83 21.05 2.87
C ILE A 173 -11.13 20.45 3.44
N GLY A 174 -11.44 19.20 3.09
CA GLY A 174 -12.67 18.53 3.52
C GLY A 174 -12.51 17.01 3.58
N LEU A 175 -13.14 16.41 4.59
CA LEU A 175 -13.22 14.97 4.78
C LEU A 175 -14.36 14.37 3.94
N PRO A 176 -14.37 13.04 3.70
CA PRO A 176 -15.53 12.37 3.11
C PRO A 176 -16.80 12.58 3.96
N GLU A 177 -17.87 13.08 3.34
CA GLU A 177 -19.17 13.30 4.00
C GLU A 177 -20.13 12.13 3.82
N ASP A 178 -20.18 11.54 2.62
CA ASP A 178 -21.01 10.38 2.28
C ASP A 178 -20.22 9.08 2.50
N PRO A 179 -20.72 8.13 3.32
CA PRO A 179 -20.10 6.81 3.48
C PRO A 179 -19.83 6.09 2.14
N GLU A 180 -20.71 6.21 1.14
CA GLU A 180 -20.54 5.56 -0.16
C GLU A 180 -19.52 6.26 -1.08
N ASP A 181 -18.99 7.43 -0.68
CA ASP A 181 -17.98 8.20 -1.41
C ASP A 181 -16.76 8.52 -0.52
N PRO A 182 -15.73 7.65 -0.48
CA PRO A 182 -14.58 7.78 0.42
C PRO A 182 -13.56 8.85 0.00
N ARG A 183 -13.88 9.69 -1.00
CA ARG A 183 -12.95 10.70 -1.53
C ARG A 183 -12.91 11.95 -0.66
N TYR A 184 -11.69 12.44 -0.46
CA TYR A 184 -11.40 13.69 0.22
C TYR A 184 -11.54 14.86 -0.74
N THR A 185 -11.82 16.04 -0.20
CA THR A 185 -11.85 17.28 -0.97
C THR A 185 -10.53 18.03 -0.78
N LEU A 186 -9.83 18.29 -1.88
CA LEU A 186 -8.53 18.93 -1.93
C LEU A 186 -8.61 20.24 -2.71
N LEU A 187 -7.67 21.13 -2.43
CA LEU A 187 -7.46 22.38 -3.14
C LEU A 187 -6.02 22.45 -3.65
N ASN A 188 -5.84 22.51 -4.96
CA ASN A 188 -4.51 22.48 -5.58
C ASN A 188 -3.84 23.87 -5.63
N ALA A 189 -2.58 23.90 -6.03
CA ALA A 189 -1.81 25.14 -6.17
C ALA A 189 -2.38 26.12 -7.21
N TYR A 190 -3.30 25.70 -8.09
CA TYR A 190 -3.99 26.56 -9.05
C TYR A 190 -5.31 27.14 -8.51
N GLY A 191 -5.72 26.75 -7.29
CA GLY A 191 -6.98 27.19 -6.69
C GLY A 191 -8.20 26.38 -7.15
N GLU A 192 -8.01 25.23 -7.78
CA GLU A 192 -9.07 24.31 -8.20
C GLU A 192 -9.36 23.25 -7.13
N ILE A 193 -10.64 22.91 -6.96
CA ILE A 193 -11.08 21.78 -6.12
C ILE A 193 -10.70 20.46 -6.81
N GLN A 194 -10.31 19.43 -6.07
CA GLN A 194 -10.11 18.06 -6.56
C GLN A 194 -10.73 17.06 -5.57
N PHE A 195 -11.34 15.98 -6.08
CA PHE A 195 -11.89 14.91 -5.25
C PHE A 195 -11.02 13.66 -5.41
N VAL A 196 -10.32 13.28 -4.33
CA VAL A 196 -9.24 12.30 -4.42
C VAL A 196 -9.37 11.26 -3.32
N SER A 197 -9.30 9.98 -3.69
CA SER A 197 -9.23 8.89 -2.73
C SER A 197 -7.90 8.86 -2.01
N ARG A 198 -7.94 8.38 -0.77
CA ARG A 198 -6.79 8.28 0.13
C ARG A 198 -5.61 7.47 -0.45
N SER A 199 -5.87 6.52 -1.34
CA SER A 199 -4.87 5.68 -2.01
C SER A 199 -4.06 6.40 -3.10
N LYS A 200 -4.57 7.50 -3.66
CA LYS A 200 -3.90 8.31 -4.69
C LYS A 200 -3.06 9.45 -4.14
N MET A 201 -3.09 9.66 -2.83
CA MET A 201 -2.28 10.67 -2.17
C MET A 201 -0.84 10.17 -2.03
N GLY A 202 0.11 10.87 -2.67
CA GLY A 202 1.54 10.61 -2.52
C GLY A 202 2.07 11.16 -1.19
N VAL A 203 3.26 11.75 -1.23
CA VAL A 203 3.92 12.25 -0.01
C VAL A 203 3.06 13.31 0.72
N ARG A 204 2.90 13.12 2.03
CA ARG A 204 2.18 14.04 2.92
C ARG A 204 3.13 14.95 3.69
N LEU A 205 2.76 16.21 3.82
CA LEU A 205 3.33 17.22 4.69
C LEU A 205 2.27 17.54 5.76
N PRO A 206 2.43 17.07 7.01
CA PRO A 206 1.37 17.16 8.00
C PRO A 206 1.27 18.56 8.62
N LYS A 207 0.04 18.98 8.96
CA LYS A 207 -0.29 20.19 9.72
C LYS A 207 0.33 21.48 9.17
N VAL A 208 0.40 21.61 7.85
CA VAL A 208 0.92 22.83 7.21
C VAL A 208 -0.03 23.99 7.48
N PHE A 209 -1.33 23.78 7.28
CA PHE A 209 -2.37 24.78 7.53
C PHE A 209 -3.14 24.44 8.81
N PRO A 210 -3.53 25.45 9.62
CA PRO A 210 -4.52 25.24 10.67
C PRO A 210 -5.85 24.78 10.05
N LYS A 211 -6.41 23.66 10.55
CA LYS A 211 -7.64 23.08 10.02
C LYS A 211 -8.82 24.05 10.04
N GLU A 212 -8.82 24.97 11.00
CA GLU A 212 -9.85 25.97 11.22
C GLU A 212 -9.98 26.96 10.06
N TRP A 213 -8.94 27.12 9.23
CA TRP A 213 -8.99 27.96 8.03
C TRP A 213 -10.02 27.47 7.00
N PHE A 214 -10.31 26.17 7.00
CA PHE A 214 -11.21 25.52 6.03
C PHE A 214 -12.62 25.26 6.59
N CYS A 215 -12.90 25.70 7.82
CA CYS A 215 -14.24 25.56 8.37
C CYS A 215 -15.27 26.31 7.52
N ASN A 216 -16.32 25.59 7.09
CA ASN A 216 -17.39 26.11 6.24
C ASN A 216 -16.90 26.70 4.90
N SER A 217 -15.72 26.29 4.40
CA SER A 217 -15.22 26.79 3.12
C SER A 217 -15.86 26.08 1.93
N LEU A 218 -16.13 24.78 2.05
CA LEU A 218 -16.80 24.01 0.99
C LEU A 218 -18.30 24.26 1.05
N MET A 219 -18.88 24.74 -0.06
CA MET A 219 -20.30 25.10 -0.13
C MET A 219 -20.95 24.42 -1.32
N GLU A 220 -22.14 23.84 -1.12
CA GLU A 220 -22.99 23.39 -2.22
C GLU A 220 -23.50 24.62 -2.97
N GLU A 221 -23.43 24.57 -4.29
CA GLU A 221 -23.77 25.70 -5.15
C GLU A 221 -25.26 26.07 -5.08
N GLU A 222 -26.14 25.08 -4.85
CA GLU A 222 -27.60 25.27 -4.71
C GLU A 222 -27.96 26.33 -3.67
N LEU A 223 -27.12 26.54 -2.64
CA LEU A 223 -27.29 27.56 -1.62
C LEU A 223 -27.37 28.99 -2.19
N PHE A 224 -26.83 29.23 -3.38
CA PHE A 224 -26.79 30.55 -4.01
C PHE A 224 -27.85 30.72 -5.11
N TRP A 225 -28.68 29.69 -5.34
CA TRP A 225 -29.70 29.69 -6.40
C TRP A 225 -31.10 30.09 -5.89
N GLU A 226 -31.29 30.32 -4.58
CA GLU A 226 -32.57 30.71 -4.01
C GLU A 226 -33.12 32.00 -4.66
N GLY A 227 -34.22 31.87 -5.41
CA GLY A 227 -34.91 32.98 -6.08
C GLY A 227 -34.54 33.19 -7.55
N LEU A 228 -33.75 32.29 -8.16
CA LEU A 228 -33.42 32.30 -9.59
C LEU A 228 -34.18 31.21 -10.36
N ASP A 229 -34.43 31.43 -11.65
CA ASP A 229 -35.14 30.46 -12.51
C ASP A 229 -34.22 29.28 -12.86
N TYR A 230 -34.58 28.07 -12.40
CA TYR A 230 -33.74 26.87 -12.45
C TYR A 230 -33.47 26.38 -13.88
N ASP A 231 -34.31 26.73 -14.85
CA ASP A 231 -34.18 26.28 -16.24
C ASP A 231 -33.14 27.06 -17.07
N GLU A 232 -32.60 28.17 -16.55
CA GLU A 232 -31.66 29.05 -17.28
C GLU A 232 -30.23 29.09 -16.71
N ILE A 233 -29.97 28.50 -15.54
CA ILE A 233 -28.66 28.59 -14.87
C ILE A 233 -27.81 27.35 -15.13
N VAL A 234 -26.70 27.56 -15.84
CA VAL A 234 -25.65 26.55 -15.96
C VAL A 234 -24.87 26.50 -14.63
N PRO A 235 -24.71 25.33 -13.99
CA PRO A 235 -23.92 25.22 -12.78
C PRO A 235 -22.47 25.71 -12.99
N ILE A 236 -21.99 26.54 -12.08
CA ILE A 236 -20.68 27.21 -12.10
C ILE A 236 -19.67 26.62 -11.10
N GLY A 237 -20.12 25.78 -10.18
CA GLY A 237 -19.30 25.05 -9.21
C GLY A 237 -18.64 23.81 -9.80
N LYS A 238 -17.72 23.20 -9.04
CA LYS A 238 -17.08 21.94 -9.45
C LYS A 238 -17.99 20.75 -9.11
N PRO A 239 -18.46 19.99 -10.11
CA PRO A 239 -19.24 18.78 -9.87
C PRO A 239 -18.41 17.70 -9.20
N LYS A 240 -19.03 16.97 -8.27
CA LYS A 240 -18.45 15.77 -7.66
C LYS A 240 -18.94 14.53 -8.41
N TYR A 241 -18.22 14.13 -9.46
CA TYR A 241 -18.53 12.94 -10.28
C TYR A 241 -18.24 11.63 -9.55
N LYS A 242 -18.69 10.46 -10.05
CA LYS A 242 -18.33 9.15 -9.45
C LYS A 242 -16.89 8.70 -9.76
N LEU A 243 -16.27 9.21 -10.82
CA LEU A 243 -14.88 8.90 -11.17
C LEU A 243 -13.90 9.77 -10.39
N GLU A 244 -12.75 9.18 -10.02
CA GLU A 244 -11.58 9.94 -9.62
C GLU A 244 -11.00 10.63 -10.88
N ASP A 245 -10.90 11.96 -10.87
CA ASP A 245 -10.49 12.77 -12.02
C ASP A 245 -9.24 12.19 -12.74
N VAL A 246 -9.42 11.51 -13.88
CA VAL A 246 -8.37 11.21 -14.86
C VAL A 246 -8.79 11.77 -16.22
N ILE A 247 -8.16 12.90 -16.56
CA ILE A 247 -7.76 13.36 -17.89
C ILE A 247 -8.76 13.13 -19.05
N ASP A 248 -9.96 13.71 -19.01
CA ASP A 248 -10.55 14.40 -20.18
C ASP A 248 -11.72 15.32 -19.76
N ARG A 249 -11.42 16.61 -19.47
CA ARG A 249 -12.40 17.56 -18.91
C ARG A 249 -13.59 17.85 -19.84
N ASN A 250 -13.40 17.71 -21.16
CA ASN A 250 -14.38 18.18 -22.15
C ASN A 250 -15.52 17.16 -22.38
N LYS A 251 -15.23 15.85 -22.38
CA LYS A 251 -16.25 14.81 -22.58
C LYS A 251 -17.20 14.65 -21.39
N ILE A 252 -16.69 14.85 -20.18
CA ILE A 252 -17.44 14.66 -18.92
C ILE A 252 -18.40 15.84 -18.68
N PHE A 253 -18.00 17.06 -19.04
CA PHE A 253 -18.86 18.23 -18.92
C PHE A 253 -20.06 18.16 -19.88
N GLU A 254 -19.84 17.70 -21.11
CA GLU A 254 -20.92 17.48 -22.09
C GLU A 254 -21.90 16.38 -21.66
N SER A 255 -21.40 15.28 -21.06
CA SER A 255 -22.25 14.18 -20.56
C SER A 255 -23.06 14.56 -19.32
N ALA A 256 -22.49 15.40 -18.44
CA ALA A 256 -23.14 15.89 -17.23
C ALA A 256 -24.26 16.88 -17.53
N ILE A 257 -24.05 17.80 -18.49
CA ILE A 257 -25.10 18.69 -18.98
C ILE A 257 -26.25 17.86 -19.57
N ALA A 258 -25.93 16.86 -20.40
CA ALA A 258 -26.93 15.97 -20.99
C ALA A 258 -27.76 15.21 -19.94
N ARG A 259 -27.15 14.78 -18.83
CA ARG A 259 -27.85 14.10 -17.71
C ARG A 259 -28.70 15.05 -16.86
N SER A 260 -28.24 16.28 -16.64
CA SER A 260 -29.04 17.29 -15.93
C SER A 260 -30.31 17.66 -16.71
N ILE A 261 -30.22 17.74 -18.05
CA ILE A 261 -31.34 18.00 -18.94
C ILE A 261 -32.35 16.83 -18.96
N SER A 262 -31.90 15.59 -18.67
CA SER A 262 -32.76 14.40 -18.65
C SER A 262 -33.42 14.10 -17.30
N GLY A 263 -33.20 14.91 -16.26
CA GLY A 263 -33.85 14.76 -14.95
C GLY A 263 -33.38 13.55 -14.13
N GLU A 264 -32.35 12.83 -14.56
CA GLU A 264 -31.75 11.72 -13.82
C GLU A 264 -30.60 12.23 -12.94
N ASN A 265 -30.89 12.42 -11.64
CA ASN A 265 -29.96 12.85 -10.58
C ASN A 265 -29.27 14.21 -10.80
N ALA A 266 -29.74 15.25 -10.09
CA ALA A 266 -29.05 16.55 -10.03
C ALA A 266 -27.61 16.36 -9.54
N VAL A 267 -26.64 16.74 -10.38
CA VAL A 267 -25.22 16.65 -10.04
C VAL A 267 -24.90 17.74 -9.03
N LYS A 268 -24.57 17.36 -7.79
CA LYS A 268 -24.10 18.33 -6.78
C LYS A 268 -22.79 18.99 -7.23
N THR A 269 -22.81 20.31 -7.27
CA THR A 269 -21.65 21.14 -7.57
C THR A 269 -21.21 21.93 -6.34
N TYR A 270 -19.90 22.11 -6.20
CA TYR A 270 -19.30 22.73 -5.02
C TYR A 270 -18.51 23.97 -5.39
N ILE A 271 -18.62 25.01 -4.58
CA ILE A 271 -17.91 26.28 -4.74
C ILE A 271 -17.00 26.51 -3.52
N LEU A 272 -15.85 27.15 -3.77
CA LEU A 272 -14.95 27.65 -2.76
C LEU A 272 -14.88 29.19 -2.80
N PRO A 273 -14.73 29.86 -1.65
CA PRO A 273 -14.38 31.27 -1.56
C PRO A 273 -13.09 31.57 -2.32
N SER A 274 -13.12 32.51 -3.27
CA SER A 274 -11.97 32.86 -4.09
C SER A 274 -10.82 33.46 -3.29
N LEU A 275 -11.11 34.23 -2.23
CA LEU A 275 -10.08 34.78 -1.34
C LEU A 275 -9.29 33.68 -0.64
N LEU A 276 -9.97 32.64 -0.14
CA LEU A 276 -9.33 31.48 0.49
C LEU A 276 -8.53 30.67 -0.54
N SER A 277 -9.14 30.39 -1.69
CA SER A 277 -8.51 29.66 -2.79
C SER A 277 -7.22 30.34 -3.25
N GLY A 278 -7.28 31.67 -3.43
CA GLY A 278 -6.15 32.51 -3.78
C GLY A 278 -5.03 32.51 -2.74
N LEU A 279 -5.37 32.56 -1.45
CA LEU A 279 -4.39 32.50 -0.35
C LEU A 279 -3.65 31.17 -0.32
N VAL A 280 -4.37 30.06 -0.39
CA VAL A 280 -3.81 28.71 -0.41
C VAL A 280 -2.92 28.51 -1.63
N SER A 281 -3.41 28.90 -2.82
CA SER A 281 -2.66 28.84 -4.08
C SER A 281 -1.31 29.57 -3.97
N GLN A 282 -1.27 30.77 -3.37
CA GLN A 282 -0.02 31.52 -3.17
C GLN A 282 0.97 30.79 -2.25
N ILE A 283 0.46 30.18 -1.18
CA ILE A 283 1.29 29.48 -0.19
C ILE A 283 1.87 28.19 -0.78
N LEU A 284 1.04 27.36 -1.41
CA LEU A 284 1.47 26.12 -2.08
C LEU A 284 2.47 26.42 -3.20
N SER A 285 2.18 27.44 -4.02
CA SER A 285 3.09 27.89 -5.08
C SER A 285 4.44 28.33 -4.50
N LYS A 286 4.45 29.05 -3.37
CA LYS A 286 5.68 29.48 -2.69
C LYS A 286 6.50 28.31 -2.16
N ILE A 287 5.86 27.28 -1.59
CA ILE A 287 6.53 26.05 -1.14
C ILE A 287 7.21 25.39 -2.33
N ASN A 288 6.45 25.17 -3.42
CA ASN A 288 6.96 24.55 -4.64
C ASN A 288 8.15 25.35 -5.22
N THR A 289 8.01 26.66 -5.44
CA THR A 289 9.08 27.51 -5.99
C THR A 289 10.35 27.46 -5.13
N LYS A 290 10.22 27.54 -3.80
CA LYS A 290 11.39 27.48 -2.91
C LYS A 290 12.06 26.10 -2.94
N ALA A 291 11.27 25.02 -2.99
CA ALA A 291 11.82 23.67 -3.09
C ALA A 291 12.65 23.51 -4.38
N TRP A 292 12.15 24.02 -5.52
CA TRP A 292 12.89 24.05 -6.78
C TRP A 292 14.17 24.91 -6.72
N GLN A 293 14.18 25.98 -5.94
CA GLN A 293 15.38 26.82 -5.76
C GLN A 293 16.51 26.09 -5.01
N ILE A 294 16.18 25.28 -3.99
CA ILE A 294 17.18 24.55 -3.20
C ILE A 294 17.53 23.17 -3.77
N LEU A 295 16.66 22.62 -4.62
CA LEU A 295 16.80 21.30 -5.23
C LEU A 295 18.20 21.03 -5.85
N PRO A 296 18.87 21.97 -6.56
CA PRO A 296 20.21 21.71 -7.09
C PRO A 296 21.23 21.34 -6.00
N ASN A 297 21.21 22.04 -4.86
CA ASN A 297 22.10 21.74 -3.74
C ASN A 297 21.74 20.39 -3.11
N THR A 298 20.45 20.13 -2.90
CA THR A 298 19.96 18.85 -2.36
C THR A 298 20.34 17.68 -3.28
N ASN A 299 20.28 17.86 -4.59
CA ASN A 299 20.66 16.87 -5.58
C ASN A 299 22.16 16.51 -5.49
N VAL A 300 23.04 17.51 -5.41
CA VAL A 300 24.49 17.27 -5.24
C VAL A 300 24.77 16.52 -3.94
N LYS A 301 24.09 16.88 -2.86
CA LYS A 301 24.20 16.14 -1.58
C LYS A 301 23.75 14.69 -1.73
N LEU A 302 22.64 14.42 -2.43
CA LEU A 302 22.16 13.06 -2.68
C LEU A 302 23.16 12.23 -3.48
N GLU A 303 23.77 12.79 -4.52
CA GLU A 303 24.80 12.11 -5.32
C GLU A 303 26.05 11.78 -4.47
N ILE A 304 26.49 12.70 -3.61
CA ILE A 304 27.60 12.47 -2.68
C ILE A 304 27.24 11.38 -1.66
N VAL A 305 26.05 11.46 -1.07
CA VAL A 305 25.53 10.46 -0.12
C VAL A 305 25.40 9.09 -0.80
N HIS A 306 24.98 9.03 -2.06
CA HIS A 306 24.97 7.78 -2.83
C HIS A 306 26.36 7.17 -2.91
N ASN A 307 27.36 7.96 -3.33
CA ASN A 307 28.72 7.47 -3.53
C ASN A 307 29.34 6.85 -2.27
N ILE A 308 29.01 7.37 -1.09
CA ILE A 308 29.51 6.84 0.20
C ILE A 308 28.67 5.68 0.73
N LEU A 309 27.36 5.63 0.44
CA LEU A 309 26.46 4.63 1.01
C LEU A 309 26.25 3.43 0.12
N GLN A 310 26.42 3.54 -1.20
CA GLN A 310 26.24 2.43 -2.14
C GLN A 310 27.28 1.33 -1.92
N SER A 311 26.94 0.11 -2.32
CA SER A 311 27.86 -1.03 -2.32
C SER A 311 27.81 -1.74 -3.66
N ASN A 312 28.95 -2.33 -4.06
CA ASN A 312 29.03 -3.20 -5.22
C ASN A 312 28.38 -4.57 -4.99
N GLU A 313 28.07 -4.89 -3.74
CA GLU A 313 27.61 -6.22 -3.29
C GLU A 313 26.11 -6.38 -3.43
N GLY A 314 25.36 -5.28 -3.50
CA GLY A 314 23.91 -5.30 -3.60
C GLY A 314 23.30 -3.97 -3.22
N PRO A 315 21.99 -3.80 -3.40
CA PRO A 315 21.30 -2.61 -2.94
C PRO A 315 21.37 -2.51 -1.41
N ILE A 316 21.29 -1.29 -0.87
CA ILE A 316 21.35 -1.04 0.58
C ILE A 316 20.05 -0.37 1.04
N GLN A 317 19.38 -0.98 2.02
CA GLN A 317 18.13 -0.47 2.59
C GLN A 317 18.38 0.47 3.76
N ILE A 318 17.87 1.70 3.62
CA ILE A 318 18.01 2.78 4.59
C ILE A 318 16.62 3.32 4.91
N THR A 319 16.34 3.68 6.16
CA THR A 319 15.08 4.36 6.50
C THR A 319 15.02 5.74 5.86
N LEU A 320 13.83 6.23 5.53
CA LEU A 320 13.68 7.59 5.00
C LEU A 320 14.24 8.64 5.99
N TYR A 321 14.10 8.39 7.30
CA TYR A 321 14.67 9.21 8.36
C TYR A 321 16.20 9.30 8.25
N GLN A 322 16.89 8.15 8.20
CA GLN A 322 18.34 8.12 8.06
C GLN A 322 18.78 8.78 6.76
N MET A 323 18.08 8.53 5.65
CA MET A 323 18.44 9.13 4.37
C MET A 323 18.30 10.66 4.39
N TYR A 324 17.21 11.19 4.94
CA TYR A 324 17.02 12.63 5.11
C TYR A 324 18.12 13.23 6.01
N ARG A 325 18.43 12.57 7.14
CA ARG A 325 19.50 13.00 8.06
C ARG A 325 20.88 12.95 7.42
N ALA A 326 21.17 11.97 6.57
CA ALA A 326 22.45 11.89 5.84
C ALA A 326 22.63 13.11 4.92
N VAL A 327 21.57 13.54 4.24
CA VAL A 327 21.58 14.76 3.42
C VAL A 327 21.77 16.01 4.27
N GLN A 328 21.15 16.08 5.46
CA GLN A 328 21.35 17.21 6.39
C GLN A 328 22.78 17.29 6.92
N LEU A 329 23.39 16.15 7.27
CA LEU A 329 24.77 16.06 7.76
C LEU A 329 25.82 16.35 6.68
N THR A 330 25.44 16.31 5.41
CA THR A 330 26.33 16.60 4.29
C THR A 330 26.45 18.11 4.06
N ASP A 331 27.54 18.72 4.53
CA ASP A 331 27.87 20.13 4.28
C ASP A 331 28.80 20.29 3.06
N LEU A 332 28.25 20.86 1.99
CA LEU A 332 28.97 21.12 0.74
C LEU A 332 30.14 22.10 0.93
N LYS A 333 30.06 23.07 1.85
CA LYS A 333 31.15 24.03 2.08
C LYS A 333 32.36 23.37 2.72
N ILE A 334 32.12 22.51 3.72
CA ILE A 334 33.17 21.73 4.39
C ILE A 334 33.82 20.79 3.38
N LEU A 335 33.01 20.07 2.59
CA LEU A 335 33.49 19.20 1.53
C LEU A 335 34.33 19.96 0.50
N MET A 336 33.84 21.08 -0.02
CA MET A 336 34.59 21.89 -0.99
C MET A 336 35.91 22.42 -0.42
N ASN A 337 35.95 22.81 0.86
CA ASN A 337 37.20 23.25 1.49
C ASN A 337 38.20 22.10 1.63
N ASN A 338 37.74 20.90 1.97
CA ASN A 338 38.59 19.71 2.07
C ASN A 338 39.03 19.20 0.67
N LEU A 339 38.20 19.39 -0.36
CA LEU A 339 38.45 18.97 -1.75
C LEU A 339 39.34 19.95 -2.55
N LYS A 340 39.67 21.13 -2.02
CA LYS A 340 40.59 22.10 -2.68
C LYS A 340 42.01 21.55 -2.88
N VAL A 341 42.31 20.37 -2.35
CA VAL A 341 43.61 19.73 -2.47
C VAL A 341 43.62 18.85 -3.73
N THR A 342 44.56 19.09 -4.64
CA THR A 342 44.62 18.46 -5.98
C THR A 342 45.03 16.98 -6.00
N LYS A 343 45.22 16.34 -4.84
CA LYS A 343 45.67 14.94 -4.75
C LYS A 343 44.46 14.02 -4.52
N ALA A 344 44.40 12.92 -5.26
CA ALA A 344 43.36 11.89 -5.14
C ALA A 344 43.25 11.31 -3.70
N GLU A 345 44.36 11.23 -2.98
CA GLU A 345 44.41 10.78 -1.58
C GLU A 345 43.59 11.67 -0.64
N ASP A 346 43.59 12.97 -0.86
CA ASP A 346 42.91 13.93 0.02
C ASP A 346 41.39 13.94 -0.25
N ILE A 347 40.99 13.67 -1.50
CA ILE A 347 39.59 13.39 -1.85
C ILE A 347 39.11 12.14 -1.11
N SER A 348 39.85 11.03 -1.20
CA SER A 348 39.50 9.78 -0.50
C SER A 348 39.35 9.98 1.01
N LYS A 349 40.28 10.71 1.64
CA LYS A 349 40.20 11.06 3.07
C LYS A 349 38.95 11.88 3.40
N ALA A 350 38.58 12.86 2.58
CA ALA A 350 37.40 13.68 2.80
C ALA A 350 36.10 12.86 2.73
N TYR A 351 35.99 11.97 1.74
CA TYR A 351 34.85 11.06 1.62
C TYR A 351 34.79 10.05 2.77
N LYS A 352 35.93 9.50 3.20
CA LYS A 352 36.01 8.60 4.35
C LYS A 352 35.58 9.29 5.66
N LEU A 353 36.03 10.53 5.89
CA LEU A 353 35.60 11.31 7.05
C LEU A 353 34.08 11.58 7.05
N LEU A 354 33.53 11.91 5.89
CA LEU A 354 32.08 12.10 5.74
C LEU A 354 31.33 10.79 5.99
N PHE A 355 31.81 9.68 5.43
CA PHE A 355 31.27 8.35 5.65
C PHE A 355 31.26 8.00 7.14
N ASP A 356 32.39 8.13 7.83
CA ASP A 356 32.52 7.86 9.26
C ASP A 356 31.57 8.74 10.09
N THR A 357 31.40 10.00 9.69
CA THR A 357 30.45 10.92 10.34
C THR A 357 29.01 10.43 10.17
N ILE A 358 28.62 10.05 8.95
CA ILE A 358 27.26 9.62 8.64
C ILE A 358 26.94 8.27 9.30
N THR A 359 27.82 7.27 9.15
CA THR A 359 27.61 5.94 9.73
C THR A 359 27.59 5.97 11.25
N LYS A 360 28.46 6.76 11.89
CA LYS A 360 28.48 6.92 13.35
C LYS A 360 27.23 7.63 13.89
N ASN A 361 26.73 8.66 13.20
CA ASN A 361 25.56 9.42 13.68
C ASN A 361 24.23 8.73 13.35
N LEU A 362 24.18 7.90 12.30
CA LEU A 362 22.94 7.29 11.82
C LEU A 362 22.91 5.77 11.99
N PHE A 363 23.97 5.17 12.50
CA PHE A 363 24.10 3.74 12.78
C PHE A 363 23.81 2.86 11.56
N ILE A 364 24.24 3.34 10.38
CA ILE A 364 24.12 2.59 9.14
C ILE A 364 25.22 1.51 9.16
N GLY A 365 24.82 0.25 9.22
CA GLY A 365 25.69 -0.93 9.23
C GLY A 365 26.35 -1.22 7.88
N ASN A 366 26.91 -0.21 7.23
CA ASN A 366 27.74 -0.34 6.05
C ASN A 366 29.20 -0.05 6.42
N GLN A 367 30.15 -0.80 5.89
CA GLN A 367 31.58 -0.54 6.00
C GLN A 367 32.12 -0.22 4.62
N TYR A 368 32.89 0.86 4.50
CA TYR A 368 33.37 1.35 3.20
C TYR A 368 34.25 0.33 2.47
N ASP A 369 34.93 -0.54 3.22
CA ASP A 369 35.97 -1.46 2.72
C ASP A 369 35.56 -2.96 2.80
N SER A 370 34.45 -3.32 3.45
CA SER A 370 34.06 -4.72 3.69
C SER A 370 32.55 -4.94 3.90
N ILE A 371 32.10 -6.19 3.69
CA ILE A 371 30.70 -6.58 3.88
C ILE A 371 30.40 -6.65 5.37
N SER A 372 29.58 -5.72 5.87
CA SER A 372 29.05 -5.78 7.23
C SER A 372 27.77 -6.61 7.26
N LEU A 373 27.82 -7.77 7.90
CA LEU A 373 26.68 -8.62 8.15
C LEU A 373 25.77 -8.01 9.23
N GLY A 374 24.46 -8.02 8.97
CA GLY A 374 23.44 -7.46 9.85
C GLY A 374 23.49 -5.94 10.04
N LYS A 375 22.66 -5.44 10.95
CA LYS A 375 22.58 -4.03 11.36
C LYS A 375 22.92 -3.86 12.84
N THR A 376 23.51 -2.73 13.19
CA THR A 376 23.70 -2.36 14.60
C THR A 376 22.35 -2.21 15.27
N VAL A 377 22.17 -2.90 16.41
CA VAL A 377 20.93 -2.87 17.21
C VAL A 377 20.85 -1.60 18.07
N CYS A 378 21.97 -1.23 18.70
CA CYS A 378 22.09 -0.08 19.60
C CYS A 378 22.29 1.26 18.85
N GLY A 379 21.36 1.62 17.96
CA GLY A 379 21.34 2.91 17.27
C GLY A 379 20.53 4.00 17.99
N GLY A 380 20.41 5.20 17.40
CA GLY A 380 19.66 6.31 17.98
C GLY A 380 18.95 7.15 16.92
N SER A 381 17.65 7.35 17.12
CA SER A 381 16.79 8.21 16.29
C SER A 381 15.87 9.03 17.20
N ASN A 382 15.54 10.26 16.80
CA ASN A 382 14.63 11.12 17.54
C ASN A 382 13.38 11.38 16.71
N LEU A 383 12.25 10.75 17.07
CA LEU A 383 10.98 10.95 16.37
C LEU A 383 10.39 12.36 16.55
N ASN A 384 10.85 13.12 17.55
CA ASN A 384 10.42 14.50 17.76
C ASN A 384 11.26 15.51 16.94
N LEU A 385 12.04 15.05 15.97
CA LEU A 385 12.78 15.92 15.05
C LEU A 385 11.81 16.87 14.31
N GLU A 386 12.04 18.17 14.46
CA GLU A 386 11.41 19.19 13.63
C GLU A 386 12.09 19.26 12.25
N VAL A 387 11.26 19.24 11.21
CA VAL A 387 11.67 19.19 9.80
C VAL A 387 11.08 20.37 9.05
N ASP A 388 11.90 21.12 8.32
CA ASP A 388 11.41 22.16 7.41
C ASP A 388 10.75 21.53 6.18
N ILE A 389 9.54 22.01 5.87
CA ILE A 389 8.71 21.48 4.79
C ILE A 389 9.36 21.66 3.42
N VAL A 390 10.01 22.80 3.18
CA VAL A 390 10.63 23.11 1.89
C VAL A 390 11.84 22.23 1.67
N ASP A 391 12.70 22.10 2.68
CA ASP A 391 13.88 21.23 2.64
C ASP A 391 13.49 19.77 2.42
N PHE A 392 12.46 19.30 3.12
CA PHE A 392 11.95 17.94 2.97
C PHE A 392 11.33 17.70 1.59
N TYR A 393 10.51 18.61 1.08
CA TYR A 393 9.92 18.45 -0.25
C TYR A 393 10.98 18.47 -1.36
N ALA A 394 12.00 19.32 -1.25
CA ALA A 394 13.15 19.30 -2.17
C ALA A 394 13.95 17.99 -2.09
N PHE A 395 14.07 17.40 -0.91
CA PHE A 395 14.67 16.08 -0.73
C PHE A 395 13.88 14.99 -1.46
N ILE A 396 12.55 14.98 -1.33
CA ILE A 396 11.68 14.04 -2.06
C ILE A 396 11.79 14.22 -3.57
N LEU A 397 11.74 15.46 -4.07
CA LEU A 397 11.95 15.76 -5.49
C LEU A 397 13.34 15.31 -5.96
N GLY A 398 14.37 15.47 -5.13
CA GLY A 398 15.72 15.00 -5.37
C GLY A 398 15.80 13.47 -5.50
N LEU A 399 15.11 12.73 -4.63
CA LEU A 399 15.02 11.26 -4.75
C LEU A 399 14.34 10.84 -6.05
N ARG A 400 13.21 11.47 -6.41
CA ARG A 400 12.50 11.19 -7.68
C ARG A 400 13.34 11.51 -8.91
N LYS A 401 14.13 12.58 -8.87
CA LYS A 401 15.07 12.92 -9.95
C LYS A 401 16.17 11.86 -10.10
N ASN A 402 16.63 11.28 -9.00
CA ASN A 402 17.72 10.31 -8.96
C ASN A 402 17.23 8.85 -8.91
N ASN A 403 16.15 8.52 -9.65
CA ASN A 403 15.53 7.19 -9.63
C ASN A 403 16.42 6.04 -10.16
N GLN A 404 17.56 6.35 -10.81
CA GLN A 404 18.57 5.35 -11.14
C GLN A 404 19.49 5.01 -9.96
N LEU A 405 19.75 5.98 -9.08
CA LEU A 405 20.65 5.82 -7.93
C LEU A 405 19.88 5.36 -6.69
N PHE A 406 18.63 5.82 -6.57
CA PHE A 406 17.76 5.55 -5.43
C PHE A 406 16.42 5.00 -5.87
N MET A 407 15.94 3.96 -5.18
CA MET A 407 14.57 3.49 -5.31
C MET A 407 13.78 3.82 -4.03
N HIS A 408 12.58 4.36 -4.19
CA HIS A 408 11.65 4.66 -3.10
C HIS A 408 10.21 4.58 -3.62
N ASP A 409 9.24 4.46 -2.72
CA ASP A 409 7.82 4.37 -3.10
C ASP A 409 7.17 5.77 -3.11
N ALA A 410 7.01 6.34 -4.31
CA ALA A 410 6.54 7.72 -4.49
C ALA A 410 5.05 7.95 -4.14
N PHE A 411 4.24 6.89 -4.10
CA PHE A 411 2.79 6.95 -3.88
C PHE A 411 2.36 6.45 -2.50
N THR A 412 3.28 5.93 -1.70
CA THR A 412 3.00 5.73 -0.27
C THR A 412 3.04 7.05 0.49
N LYS A 413 1.95 7.35 1.21
CA LYS A 413 1.78 8.54 2.08
C LYS A 413 3.00 8.87 2.95
N ALA A 414 3.67 7.81 3.43
CA ALA A 414 4.91 7.85 4.19
C ALA A 414 5.79 6.70 3.72
N SER A 415 6.51 6.85 2.61
CA SER A 415 7.53 5.87 2.22
C SER A 415 8.54 5.73 3.37
N SER A 416 8.54 4.59 4.04
CA SER A 416 9.36 4.43 5.25
C SER A 416 10.85 4.19 4.94
N TYR A 417 11.21 3.99 3.66
CA TYR A 417 12.54 3.53 3.26
C TYR A 417 13.01 4.09 1.91
N VAL A 418 14.32 4.03 1.69
CA VAL A 418 15.03 4.35 0.45
C VAL A 418 16.09 3.27 0.21
N LEU A 419 16.26 2.83 -1.03
CA LEU A 419 17.32 1.92 -1.42
C LEU A 419 18.38 2.68 -2.20
N ALA A 420 19.62 2.58 -1.75
CA ALA A 420 20.76 2.97 -2.57
C ALA A 420 21.13 1.80 -3.49
N LEU A 421 21.04 2.03 -4.81
CA LEU A 421 21.32 1.02 -5.83
C LEU A 421 22.83 0.96 -6.16
N PRO A 422 23.39 -0.21 -6.51
CA PRO A 422 24.81 -0.35 -6.82
C PRO A 422 25.25 0.50 -8.03
N LEU A 423 26.30 1.30 -7.87
CA LEU A 423 26.78 2.18 -8.95
C LEU A 423 27.34 1.36 -10.13
N ASN A 424 28.05 0.27 -9.84
CA ASN A 424 28.62 -0.62 -10.87
C ASN A 424 27.56 -1.17 -11.84
N ARG A 425 26.37 -1.50 -11.34
CA ARG A 425 25.22 -2.01 -12.10
C ARG A 425 24.70 -0.95 -13.05
N ILE A 426 24.53 0.27 -12.55
CA ILE A 426 24.05 1.42 -13.33
C ILE A 426 25.04 1.75 -14.45
N VAL A 427 26.35 1.76 -14.15
CA VAL A 427 27.40 1.98 -15.14
C VAL A 427 27.38 0.89 -16.22
N ARG A 428 27.21 -0.39 -15.85
CA ARG A 428 27.09 -1.50 -16.81
C ARG A 428 25.88 -1.34 -17.73
N PHE A 429 24.70 -1.01 -17.19
CA PHE A 429 23.50 -0.81 -18.00
C PHE A 429 23.61 0.39 -18.92
N ASN A 430 24.06 1.54 -18.41
CA ASN A 430 24.25 2.74 -19.22
C ASN A 430 25.32 2.53 -20.31
N GLY A 431 26.41 1.82 -20.00
CA GLY A 431 27.43 1.45 -20.99
C GLY A 431 26.89 0.55 -22.10
N MET A 432 26.05 -0.43 -21.77
CA MET A 432 25.35 -1.27 -22.76
C MET A 432 24.43 -0.43 -23.66
N VAL A 433 23.60 0.44 -23.07
CA VAL A 433 22.69 1.30 -23.84
C VAL A 433 23.49 2.23 -24.77
N GLN A 434 24.60 2.81 -24.28
CA GLN A 434 25.44 3.69 -25.08
C GLN A 434 26.08 2.96 -26.25
N ALA A 435 26.63 1.76 -26.04
CA ALA A 435 27.21 0.94 -27.10
C ALA A 435 26.20 0.66 -28.24
N PHE A 436 24.94 0.39 -27.90
CA PHE A 436 23.87 0.18 -28.89
C PHE A 436 23.42 1.47 -29.58
N LYS A 437 23.51 2.62 -28.92
CA LYS A 437 23.28 3.92 -29.56
C LYS A 437 24.38 4.25 -30.57
N ASP A 438 25.62 3.91 -30.24
CA ASP A 438 26.79 4.14 -31.09
C ASP A 438 26.82 3.18 -32.30
N ASP A 439 26.45 1.91 -32.10
CA ASP A 439 26.32 0.90 -33.15
C ASP A 439 24.89 0.34 -33.24
N ASN A 440 24.08 0.93 -34.11
CA ASN A 440 22.69 0.49 -34.34
C ASN A 440 22.58 -0.93 -34.92
N SER A 441 23.66 -1.52 -35.45
CA SER A 441 23.64 -2.91 -35.96
C SER A 441 23.51 -3.94 -34.85
N LEU A 442 23.79 -3.56 -33.59
CA LEU A 442 23.67 -4.45 -32.42
C LEU A 442 22.21 -4.79 -32.08
N TYR A 443 21.25 -3.91 -32.38
CA TYR A 443 19.83 -4.18 -32.14
C TYR A 443 19.32 -5.42 -32.90
N PRO A 444 19.39 -5.49 -34.26
CA PRO A 444 18.94 -6.66 -34.99
C PRO A 444 19.79 -7.90 -34.70
N LEU A 445 21.07 -7.75 -34.34
CA LEU A 445 21.93 -8.87 -33.95
C LEU A 445 21.47 -9.52 -32.63
N LEU A 446 21.15 -8.73 -31.61
CA LEU A 446 20.62 -9.24 -30.34
C LEU A 446 19.24 -9.87 -30.52
N SER A 447 18.34 -9.21 -31.25
CA SER A 447 17.00 -9.76 -31.51
C SER A 447 17.07 -11.05 -32.33
N GLY A 448 17.99 -11.14 -33.30
CA GLY A 448 18.24 -12.38 -34.05
C GLY A 448 18.79 -13.50 -33.17
N TYR A 449 19.73 -13.18 -32.27
CA TYR A 449 20.25 -14.13 -31.29
C TYR A 449 19.15 -14.68 -30.36
N LEU A 450 18.30 -13.80 -29.83
CA LEU A 450 17.16 -14.18 -28.99
C LEU A 450 16.18 -15.07 -29.75
N LYS A 451 15.86 -14.71 -31.00
CA LYS A 451 15.00 -15.53 -31.87
C LYS A 451 15.57 -16.92 -32.10
N ASP A 452 16.83 -17.02 -32.50
CA ASP A 452 17.49 -18.32 -32.72
C ASP A 452 17.50 -19.17 -31.45
N LYS A 453 17.59 -18.54 -30.27
CA LYS A 453 17.52 -19.21 -28.97
C LYS A 453 16.12 -19.74 -28.64
N ILE A 454 15.07 -18.95 -28.92
CA ILE A 454 13.67 -19.39 -28.79
C ILE A 454 13.40 -20.59 -29.72
N GLU A 455 13.87 -20.52 -30.96
CA GLU A 455 13.70 -21.59 -31.96
C GLU A 455 14.66 -22.79 -31.76
N GLN A 456 15.48 -22.78 -30.69
CA GLN A 456 16.49 -23.80 -30.38
C GLN A 456 17.44 -24.11 -31.55
N LYS A 457 17.72 -23.11 -32.40
CA LYS A 457 18.63 -23.23 -33.55
C LYS A 457 20.10 -23.18 -33.12
N ASN A 458 20.99 -23.68 -33.97
CA ASN A 458 22.42 -23.76 -33.69
C ASN A 458 23.06 -22.35 -33.70
N ILE A 459 23.40 -21.82 -32.51
CA ILE A 459 23.86 -20.44 -32.25
C ILE A 459 25.26 -20.11 -32.84
N LYS A 460 25.84 -20.96 -33.70
CA LYS A 460 27.23 -20.84 -34.20
C LYS A 460 27.49 -19.70 -35.21
N ASN A 461 26.57 -18.75 -35.37
CA ASN A 461 26.77 -17.59 -36.25
C ASN A 461 27.91 -16.70 -35.72
N ALA A 462 28.98 -16.54 -36.51
CA ALA A 462 30.16 -15.76 -36.13
C ALA A 462 29.82 -14.30 -35.77
N ASN A 463 28.73 -13.76 -36.32
CA ASN A 463 28.27 -12.40 -36.06
C ASN A 463 27.75 -12.20 -34.63
N TYR A 464 27.30 -13.27 -33.94
CA TYR A 464 26.82 -13.18 -32.56
C TYR A 464 27.94 -13.02 -31.53
N LYS A 465 29.21 -13.22 -31.89
CA LYS A 465 30.34 -12.94 -31.00
C LYS A 465 30.36 -11.49 -30.50
N LYS A 466 29.86 -10.55 -31.31
CA LYS A 466 29.75 -9.12 -30.94
C LYS A 466 28.75 -8.86 -29.81
N ILE A 467 27.75 -9.73 -29.61
CA ILE A 467 26.68 -9.53 -28.63
C ILE A 467 26.93 -10.23 -27.29
N LEU A 468 27.76 -11.28 -27.28
CA LEU A 468 28.07 -12.07 -26.09
C LEU A 468 28.50 -11.22 -24.86
N PRO A 469 29.30 -10.14 -25.01
CA PRO A 469 29.67 -9.29 -23.86
C PRO A 469 28.49 -8.58 -23.21
N PHE A 470 27.43 -8.29 -23.99
CA PHE A 470 26.26 -7.55 -23.53
C PHE A 470 25.13 -8.47 -23.07
N TYR A 471 25.08 -9.71 -23.58
CA TYR A 471 23.95 -10.61 -23.38
C TYR A 471 23.62 -10.86 -21.90
N ARG A 472 24.61 -11.18 -21.07
CA ARG A 472 24.38 -11.39 -19.63
C ARG A 472 23.83 -10.13 -18.96
N THR A 473 24.40 -8.97 -19.27
CA THR A 473 23.94 -7.68 -18.75
C THR A 473 22.50 -7.35 -19.21
N PHE A 474 22.13 -7.77 -20.43
CA PHE A 474 20.76 -7.62 -20.91
C PHE A 474 19.78 -8.56 -20.18
N ILE A 475 20.15 -9.82 -19.93
CA ILE A 475 19.33 -10.74 -19.13
C ILE A 475 19.17 -10.24 -17.69
N ASP A 476 20.24 -9.73 -17.06
CA ASP A 476 20.18 -9.10 -15.74
C ASP A 476 19.17 -7.93 -15.75
N LEU A 477 19.18 -7.10 -16.81
CA LEU A 477 18.21 -6.01 -16.98
C LEU A 477 16.77 -6.52 -17.13
N LEU A 478 16.52 -7.57 -17.92
CA LEU A 478 15.18 -8.15 -18.08
C LEU A 478 14.65 -8.73 -16.76
N LYS A 479 15.49 -9.41 -15.97
CA LYS A 479 15.11 -9.95 -14.66
C LYS A 479 14.67 -8.83 -13.69
N LEU A 480 15.42 -7.73 -13.65
CA LEU A 480 15.07 -6.54 -12.84
C LEU A 480 13.84 -5.80 -13.38
N TYR A 481 13.63 -5.79 -14.70
CA TYR A 481 12.44 -5.22 -15.32
C TYR A 481 11.20 -6.00 -14.89
N CYS A 482 11.19 -7.34 -15.02
CA CYS A 482 10.08 -8.19 -14.58
C CYS A 482 9.79 -8.08 -13.08
N SER A 483 10.81 -7.84 -12.25
CA SER A 483 10.61 -7.67 -10.81
C SER A 483 10.08 -6.28 -10.42
N GLY A 484 10.01 -5.33 -11.35
CA GLY A 484 9.61 -3.94 -11.11
C GLY A 484 10.72 -3.10 -10.44
N SER A 485 11.98 -3.52 -10.54
CA SER A 485 13.14 -2.82 -9.97
C SER A 485 13.76 -1.81 -10.94
N VAL A 486 13.29 -1.76 -12.20
CA VAL A 486 13.68 -0.76 -13.19
C VAL A 486 12.60 0.32 -13.25
N GLN A 487 12.94 1.55 -12.85
CA GLN A 487 12.03 2.71 -12.88
C GLN A 487 12.55 3.81 -13.83
N ASN A 488 13.24 3.42 -14.89
CA ASN A 488 13.95 4.35 -15.76
C ASN A 488 13.49 4.29 -17.22
N ASN A 489 12.89 5.37 -17.67
CA ASN A 489 12.35 5.53 -19.03
C ASN A 489 13.37 5.20 -20.15
N ILE A 490 14.67 5.43 -19.93
CA ILE A 490 15.72 5.12 -20.94
C ILE A 490 15.92 3.61 -21.04
N LEU A 491 16.04 2.92 -19.90
CA LEU A 491 16.20 1.46 -19.85
C LEU A 491 14.94 0.76 -20.34
N GLU A 492 13.76 1.23 -19.94
CA GLU A 492 12.48 0.72 -20.43
C GLU A 492 12.38 0.89 -21.95
N SER A 493 12.61 2.09 -22.48
CA SER A 493 12.61 2.32 -23.93
C SER A 493 13.63 1.45 -24.66
N PHE A 494 14.75 1.10 -24.04
CA PHE A 494 15.75 0.20 -24.60
C PHE A 494 15.23 -1.23 -24.71
N VAL A 495 14.63 -1.76 -23.63
CA VAL A 495 13.96 -3.07 -23.62
C VAL A 495 12.86 -3.12 -24.68
N MET A 496 11.98 -2.11 -24.71
CA MET A 496 10.90 -1.99 -25.70
C MET A 496 11.40 -2.07 -27.14
N LYS A 497 12.52 -1.39 -27.45
CA LYS A 497 13.10 -1.38 -28.79
C LYS A 497 13.64 -2.75 -29.19
N ILE A 498 14.22 -3.50 -28.27
CA ILE A 498 14.72 -4.86 -28.52
C ILE A 498 13.54 -5.84 -28.70
N MET A 499 12.55 -5.79 -27.80
CA MET A 499 11.36 -6.63 -27.85
C MET A 499 10.62 -6.47 -29.18
N ARG A 500 10.39 -5.24 -29.63
CA ARG A 500 9.69 -4.95 -30.89
C ARG A 500 10.41 -5.41 -32.17
N ASN A 501 11.72 -5.68 -32.07
CA ASN A 501 12.49 -6.22 -33.18
C ASN A 501 12.40 -7.76 -33.27
N ILE A 502 11.82 -8.41 -32.26
CA ILE A 502 11.55 -9.86 -32.29
C ILE A 502 10.16 -10.04 -32.92
N PRO A 503 10.01 -10.83 -34.00
CA PRO A 503 8.75 -10.95 -34.75
C PRO A 503 7.54 -11.28 -33.88
N ASP A 504 7.68 -12.22 -32.94
CA ASP A 504 6.58 -12.71 -32.10
C ASP A 504 6.06 -11.66 -31.10
N TYR A 505 6.84 -10.61 -30.82
CA TYR A 505 6.53 -9.57 -29.83
C TYR A 505 6.30 -8.19 -30.45
N LYS A 506 6.40 -8.06 -31.78
CA LYS A 506 6.39 -6.77 -32.47
C LYS A 506 5.12 -5.96 -32.24
N ASP A 507 3.97 -6.64 -32.30
CA ASP A 507 2.64 -6.03 -32.27
C ASP A 507 1.95 -6.18 -30.90
N LEU A 508 2.64 -6.74 -29.90
CA LEU A 508 2.15 -6.88 -28.53
C LEU A 508 2.45 -5.63 -27.69
N ASP A 509 1.59 -5.36 -26.72
CA ASP A 509 1.86 -4.39 -25.66
C ASP A 509 2.85 -5.00 -24.67
N ILE A 510 4.11 -4.58 -24.74
CA ILE A 510 5.19 -5.15 -23.93
C ILE A 510 5.00 -4.78 -22.46
N THR A 511 4.35 -5.68 -21.70
CA THR A 511 4.23 -5.62 -20.24
C THR A 511 5.35 -6.40 -19.55
N ASN A 512 5.42 -6.32 -18.23
CA ASN A 512 6.36 -7.11 -17.43
C ASN A 512 6.17 -8.61 -17.68
N SER A 513 4.92 -9.06 -17.81
CA SER A 513 4.57 -10.46 -18.08
C SER A 513 5.11 -10.95 -19.43
N ILE A 514 5.07 -10.12 -20.46
CA ILE A 514 5.61 -10.47 -21.78
C ILE A 514 7.13 -10.61 -21.74
N VAL A 515 7.82 -9.75 -21.00
CA VAL A 515 9.27 -9.87 -20.82
C VAL A 515 9.62 -11.14 -20.03
N PHE A 516 8.79 -11.52 -19.06
CA PHE A 516 8.94 -12.76 -18.32
C PHE A 516 8.74 -14.01 -19.20
N ASP A 517 7.75 -14.00 -20.10
CA ASP A 517 7.55 -15.05 -21.10
C ASP A 517 8.78 -15.21 -22.02
N LEU A 518 9.42 -14.10 -22.43
CA LEU A 518 10.67 -14.16 -23.19
C LEU A 518 11.78 -14.88 -22.41
N LEU A 519 11.93 -14.60 -21.11
CA LEU A 519 12.94 -15.25 -20.27
C LEU A 519 12.67 -16.76 -20.15
N LEU A 520 11.41 -17.18 -20.04
CA LEU A 520 11.01 -18.59 -20.05
C LEU A 520 11.34 -19.26 -21.39
N LYS A 521 10.91 -18.68 -22.51
CA LYS A 521 11.12 -19.24 -23.86
C LYS A 521 12.59 -19.31 -24.26
N THR A 522 13.43 -18.45 -23.69
CA THR A 522 14.89 -18.47 -23.91
C THR A 522 15.62 -19.41 -22.94
N ASN A 523 14.93 -20.09 -22.02
CA ASN A 523 15.50 -20.93 -20.97
C ASN A 523 16.51 -20.19 -20.06
N GLU A 524 16.30 -18.88 -19.83
CA GLU A 524 17.11 -18.06 -18.91
C GLU A 524 16.64 -18.13 -17.46
N ILE A 525 15.41 -18.60 -17.28
CA ILE A 525 14.73 -18.84 -16.00
C ILE A 525 13.93 -20.13 -16.09
N THR A 526 13.61 -20.74 -14.95
CA THR A 526 12.76 -21.94 -14.90
C THR A 526 11.30 -21.57 -14.64
N SER A 527 10.38 -22.50 -14.91
CA SER A 527 8.95 -22.35 -14.60
C SER A 527 8.69 -22.07 -13.12
N ARG A 528 9.56 -22.55 -12.23
CA ARG A 528 9.51 -22.39 -10.78
C ARG A 528 9.86 -20.99 -10.29
N GLU A 529 10.74 -20.28 -11.00
CA GLU A 529 11.24 -18.98 -10.54
C GLU A 529 10.19 -17.88 -10.71
N GLY A 530 9.69 -17.34 -9.59
CA GLY A 530 8.89 -16.13 -9.58
C GLY A 530 9.76 -14.86 -9.70
N PRO A 531 9.27 -13.78 -10.35
CA PRO A 531 10.06 -12.56 -10.57
C PRO A 531 10.35 -11.77 -9.29
N SER A 532 9.58 -12.01 -8.22
CA SER A 532 9.87 -11.48 -6.88
C SER A 532 11.26 -11.88 -6.38
N LYS A 533 11.82 -12.98 -6.89
CA LYS A 533 13.21 -13.40 -6.62
C LYS A 533 14.23 -12.31 -6.94
N TRP A 534 14.03 -11.57 -8.02
CA TRP A 534 14.97 -10.53 -8.48
C TRP A 534 14.53 -9.12 -8.05
N TRP A 535 13.63 -9.01 -7.08
CA TRP A 535 13.17 -7.70 -6.62
C TRP A 535 14.22 -7.08 -5.69
N ASP A 536 14.73 -5.90 -6.05
CA ASP A 536 15.78 -5.21 -5.28
C ASP A 536 15.37 -4.93 -3.83
N ASN A 537 14.06 -4.77 -3.58
CA ASN A 537 13.52 -4.61 -2.22
C ASN A 537 13.48 -5.91 -1.42
N ALA A 538 13.36 -7.06 -2.07
CA ALA A 538 13.25 -8.35 -1.38
C ALA A 538 14.59 -8.79 -0.79
N MET A 539 15.68 -8.59 -1.56
CA MET A 539 17.03 -9.06 -1.21
C MET A 539 17.05 -10.52 -0.75
N LEU A 540 16.29 -11.38 -1.45
CA LEU A 540 16.22 -12.80 -1.08
C LEU A 540 17.62 -13.43 -1.17
N PRO A 541 18.03 -14.25 -0.19
CA PRO A 541 19.27 -15.00 -0.27
C PRO A 541 19.33 -15.88 -1.52
N PHE A 542 20.53 -16.01 -2.08
CA PHE A 542 20.88 -16.76 -3.27
C PHE A 542 20.10 -16.37 -4.54
N SER A 543 19.52 -15.16 -4.56
CA SER A 543 18.83 -14.61 -5.73
C SER A 543 19.76 -14.01 -6.78
N GLY A 544 21.02 -13.72 -6.40
CA GLY A 544 21.97 -12.95 -7.20
C GLY A 544 21.77 -11.43 -7.13
N VAL A 545 20.85 -10.95 -6.28
CA VAL A 545 20.58 -9.50 -6.09
C VAL A 545 21.51 -8.88 -5.04
N SER A 546 21.79 -9.59 -3.95
CA SER A 546 22.55 -9.09 -2.80
C SER A 546 23.50 -10.15 -2.25
N LEU A 547 24.80 -9.95 -2.46
CA LEU A 547 25.86 -10.80 -1.89
C LEU A 547 25.85 -10.75 -0.36
N LYS A 548 25.46 -9.62 0.24
CA LYS A 548 25.31 -9.51 1.69
C LYS A 548 24.26 -10.50 2.21
N ALA A 549 23.09 -10.58 1.57
CA ALA A 549 22.03 -11.52 1.97
C ALA A 549 22.49 -12.98 1.80
N ASP A 550 23.23 -13.28 0.73
CA ASP A 550 23.82 -14.61 0.49
C ASP A 550 24.80 -15.00 1.60
N MET A 551 25.66 -14.06 2.05
CA MET A 551 26.61 -14.30 3.13
C MET A 551 25.93 -14.43 4.51
N GLU A 552 24.89 -13.64 4.78
CA GLU A 552 24.11 -13.77 6.01
C GLU A 552 23.42 -15.13 6.09
N GLN A 553 22.86 -15.60 4.97
CA GLN A 553 22.26 -16.93 4.91
C GLN A 553 23.31 -18.03 5.00
N ALA A 554 24.45 -17.91 4.31
CA ALA A 554 25.56 -18.86 4.43
C ALA A 554 26.12 -18.94 5.86
N TYR A 555 26.15 -17.82 6.59
CA TYR A 555 26.50 -17.82 8.01
C TYR A 555 25.47 -18.60 8.84
N TYR A 556 24.17 -18.38 8.64
CA TYR A 556 23.12 -19.15 9.31
C TYR A 556 23.17 -20.65 8.95
N ASP A 557 23.39 -20.98 7.69
CA ASP A 557 23.49 -22.36 7.20
C ASP A 557 24.72 -23.09 7.76
N SER A 558 25.76 -22.35 8.16
CA SER A 558 26.95 -22.92 8.81
C SER A 558 26.71 -23.34 10.26
N ILE A 559 25.61 -22.88 10.89
CA ILE A 559 25.24 -23.23 12.26
C ILE A 559 24.41 -24.52 12.21
N THR A 560 25.03 -25.61 12.63
CA THR A 560 24.43 -26.95 12.70
C THR A 560 24.18 -27.35 14.15
N GLU A 561 23.41 -28.41 14.36
CA GLU A 561 23.14 -28.96 15.70
C GLU A 561 24.44 -29.32 16.45
N GLU A 562 25.46 -29.78 15.73
CA GLU A 562 26.75 -30.20 16.30
C GLU A 562 27.65 -29.03 16.74
N ASN A 563 27.57 -27.89 16.05
CA ASN A 563 28.50 -26.78 16.25
C ASN A 563 27.87 -25.53 16.88
N ILE A 564 26.56 -25.52 17.11
CA ILE A 564 25.79 -24.40 17.66
C ILE A 564 26.44 -23.75 18.89
N SER A 565 27.00 -24.54 19.80
CA SER A 565 27.67 -24.06 21.02
C SER A 565 28.95 -23.27 20.75
N SER A 566 29.50 -23.34 19.53
CA SER A 566 30.64 -22.51 19.08
C SER A 566 30.21 -21.13 18.62
N PHE A 567 28.93 -20.95 18.31
CA PHE A 567 28.35 -19.68 17.81
C PHE A 567 27.51 -18.97 18.87
N VAL A 568 26.84 -19.73 19.72
CA VAL A 568 25.98 -19.22 20.80
C VAL A 568 26.33 -19.94 22.09
N ASP A 569 26.57 -19.18 23.16
CA ASP A 569 26.66 -19.75 24.50
C ASP A 569 25.26 -20.15 24.97
N LEU A 570 24.96 -21.44 24.94
CA LEU A 570 23.66 -21.98 25.36
C LEU A 570 23.50 -22.01 26.89
N GLU A 571 24.60 -21.87 27.63
CA GLU A 571 24.60 -21.77 29.08
C GLU A 571 24.43 -20.32 29.54
N HIS A 572 24.81 -19.33 28.71
CA HIS A 572 24.55 -17.92 28.98
C HIS A 572 23.09 -17.69 29.30
N ASP A 573 22.82 -17.02 30.41
CA ASP A 573 21.49 -16.60 30.82
C ASP A 573 21.59 -15.21 31.41
N SER A 574 20.82 -14.28 30.86
CA SER A 574 20.74 -12.91 31.36
C SER A 574 20.08 -12.78 32.75
N THR A 575 19.66 -13.89 33.37
CA THR A 575 18.97 -13.94 34.67
C THR A 575 19.73 -14.81 35.69
N ASP A 576 19.84 -14.33 36.94
CA ASP A 576 20.62 -15.03 37.99
C ASP A 576 19.91 -16.29 38.54
N LYS A 577 18.57 -16.38 38.45
CA LYS A 577 17.76 -17.53 38.88
C LYS A 577 16.45 -17.63 38.11
N ARG A 578 16.19 -18.78 37.48
CA ARG A 578 14.90 -19.12 36.86
C ARG A 578 14.04 -20.00 37.74
N VAL A 579 12.75 -19.67 37.83
CA VAL A 579 11.77 -20.53 38.51
C VAL A 579 11.38 -21.69 37.60
N LYS A 580 11.30 -22.91 38.15
CA LYS A 580 10.77 -24.07 37.42
C LYS A 580 9.24 -24.07 37.49
N PHE A 581 8.61 -24.05 36.33
CA PHE A 581 7.17 -24.11 36.19
C PHE A 581 6.70 -25.56 36.08
N ASN A 582 5.70 -25.92 36.88
CA ASN A 582 5.07 -27.25 36.88
C ASN A 582 3.75 -27.28 36.09
N ASP A 583 3.44 -26.20 35.38
CA ASP A 583 2.24 -26.07 34.54
C ASP A 583 2.28 -27.07 33.37
N ILE A 584 1.12 -27.62 32.99
CA ILE A 584 0.95 -28.31 31.71
C ILE A 584 0.74 -27.24 30.64
N VAL A 585 1.57 -27.26 29.59
CA VAL A 585 1.58 -26.21 28.56
C VAL A 585 1.14 -26.80 27.22
N TYR A 586 0.01 -26.35 26.70
CA TYR A 586 -0.53 -26.75 25.42
C TYR A 586 0.03 -25.86 24.31
N CYS A 587 0.89 -26.42 23.46
CA CYS A 587 1.40 -25.78 22.25
C CYS A 587 0.46 -26.12 21.09
N ILE A 588 -0.44 -25.20 20.75
CA ILE A 588 -1.46 -25.37 19.72
C ILE A 588 -1.05 -24.62 18.45
N ASP A 589 -0.67 -25.33 17.39
CA ASP A 589 -0.19 -24.74 16.14
C ASP A 589 -0.73 -25.49 14.91
N SER A 590 -0.25 -25.15 13.72
CA SER A 590 -0.37 -25.97 12.51
C SER A 590 0.32 -27.33 12.68
N GLU A 591 0.02 -28.29 11.81
CA GLU A 591 0.54 -29.66 11.91
C GLU A 591 2.07 -29.76 11.82
N ASN A 592 2.69 -28.91 10.98
CA ASN A 592 4.14 -28.88 10.76
C ASN A 592 4.64 -27.43 10.84
N PRO A 593 4.67 -26.83 12.05
CA PRO A 593 5.13 -25.46 12.22
C PRO A 593 6.65 -25.38 12.07
N LEU A 594 7.15 -24.28 11.51
CA LEU A 594 8.59 -24.02 11.42
C LEU A 594 9.22 -23.82 12.81
N GLU A 595 8.50 -23.12 13.68
CA GLU A 595 8.94 -22.66 14.99
C GLU A 595 7.73 -22.58 15.93
N ILE A 596 7.86 -23.11 17.15
CA ILE A 596 6.81 -23.08 18.18
C ILE A 596 7.15 -22.00 19.22
N ASP A 597 6.55 -20.83 19.04
CA ASP A 597 6.77 -19.67 19.92
C ASP A 597 6.01 -19.79 21.25
N ASP A 598 4.74 -20.17 21.20
CA ASP A 598 3.80 -20.03 22.32
C ASP A 598 3.16 -21.33 22.78
N GLY A 599 2.66 -21.29 24.01
CA GLY A 599 1.86 -22.32 24.62
C GLY A 599 0.97 -21.76 25.72
N ILE A 600 -0.10 -22.47 26.05
CA ILE A 600 -1.13 -21.99 26.96
C ILE A 600 -1.30 -23.00 28.10
N SER A 601 -1.42 -22.51 29.33
CA SER A 601 -1.85 -23.31 30.48
C SER A 601 -3.12 -22.76 31.10
N VAL A 602 -3.88 -23.65 31.73
CA VAL A 602 -4.97 -23.29 32.63
C VAL A 602 -4.83 -24.09 33.91
N LYS A 603 -5.06 -23.44 35.05
CA LYS A 603 -5.09 -24.07 36.36
C LYS A 603 -6.29 -23.58 37.14
N LYS A 604 -7.16 -24.50 37.56
CA LYS A 604 -8.26 -24.17 38.46
C LYS A 604 -7.72 -23.85 39.87
N LEU A 605 -7.99 -22.65 40.37
CA LEU A 605 -7.54 -22.18 41.69
C LEU A 605 -8.55 -22.51 42.78
N ASN A 606 -9.84 -22.29 42.49
CA ASN A 606 -10.97 -22.63 43.37
C ASN A 606 -12.22 -22.91 42.49
N GLN A 607 -13.41 -22.99 43.08
CA GLN A 607 -14.64 -23.33 42.33
C GLN A 607 -14.91 -22.39 41.15
N ASP A 608 -14.64 -21.09 41.31
CA ASP A 608 -15.02 -20.04 40.36
C ASP A 608 -13.81 -19.41 39.65
N GLU A 609 -12.57 -19.66 40.08
CA GLU A 609 -11.38 -18.97 39.57
C GLU A 609 -10.38 -19.89 38.88
N TYR A 610 -9.89 -19.40 37.74
CA TYR A 610 -8.88 -20.02 36.90
C TYR A 610 -7.67 -19.11 36.77
N LEU A 611 -6.47 -19.67 36.81
CA LEU A 611 -5.25 -19.02 36.39
C LEU A 611 -4.96 -19.45 34.96
N VAL A 612 -5.02 -18.52 34.02
CA VAL A 612 -4.63 -18.75 32.63
C VAL A 612 -3.26 -18.16 32.43
N SER A 613 -2.36 -18.92 31.80
CA SER A 613 -1.00 -18.46 31.53
C SER A 613 -0.59 -18.72 30.10
N THR A 614 0.09 -17.75 29.51
CA THR A 614 0.78 -17.87 28.23
C THR A 614 2.26 -18.09 28.49
N PHE A 615 2.81 -19.14 27.92
CA PHE A 615 4.24 -19.43 27.89
C PHE A 615 4.77 -19.06 26.50
N VAL A 616 5.91 -18.40 26.46
CA VAL A 616 6.56 -17.98 25.22
C VAL A 616 8.03 -18.36 25.26
N ALA A 617 8.59 -18.87 24.17
CA ALA A 617 10.02 -19.12 24.02
C ALA A 617 10.83 -17.87 24.39
N ASP A 618 12.00 -18.03 25.01
CA ASP A 618 12.84 -16.92 25.48
C ASP A 618 14.20 -16.88 24.78
N PRO A 619 14.24 -16.55 23.46
CA PRO A 619 15.49 -16.49 22.72
C PRO A 619 16.39 -15.33 23.18
N SER A 620 15.79 -14.30 23.77
CA SER A 620 16.49 -13.09 24.23
C SER A 620 17.39 -13.31 25.44
N SER A 621 17.23 -14.43 26.14
CA SER A 621 18.12 -14.84 27.22
C SER A 621 19.44 -15.44 26.76
N TYR A 622 19.51 -15.89 25.51
CA TYR A 622 20.68 -16.55 24.91
C TYR A 622 21.53 -15.60 24.07
N LEU A 623 20.94 -14.51 23.59
CA LEU A 623 21.60 -13.58 22.67
C LEU A 623 21.60 -12.17 23.24
N GLU A 624 22.72 -11.48 23.09
CA GLU A 624 22.89 -10.08 23.37
C GLU A 624 22.70 -9.21 22.11
N PRO A 625 22.37 -7.92 22.24
CA PRO A 625 22.16 -7.02 21.09
C PRO A 625 23.35 -6.90 20.14
N GLU A 626 24.56 -7.08 20.66
CA GLU A 626 25.82 -6.98 19.91
C GLU A 626 26.13 -8.24 19.10
N ASP A 627 25.50 -9.37 19.40
CA ASP A 627 25.76 -10.65 18.73
C ASP A 627 25.44 -10.58 17.23
N LEU A 628 26.21 -11.31 16.43
CA LEU A 628 26.04 -11.31 14.99
C LEU A 628 24.65 -11.83 14.57
N ILE A 629 24.12 -12.83 15.27
CA ILE A 629 22.76 -13.33 15.04
C ILE A 629 21.73 -12.24 15.32
N SER A 630 21.84 -11.50 16.43
CA SER A 630 20.96 -10.37 16.76
C SER A 630 20.99 -9.27 15.70
N ARG A 631 22.18 -8.96 15.18
CA ARG A 631 22.35 -7.96 14.12
C ARG A 631 21.73 -8.39 12.80
N ILE A 632 21.88 -9.67 12.41
CA ILE A 632 21.24 -10.22 11.20
C ILE A 632 19.73 -10.32 11.41
N ALA A 633 19.26 -10.70 12.60
CA ALA A 633 17.84 -10.74 12.93
C ALA A 633 17.19 -9.35 12.85
N LEU A 634 17.85 -8.27 13.27
CA LEU A 634 17.37 -6.91 13.04
C LEU A 634 17.31 -6.55 11.54
N GLU A 635 18.29 -6.97 10.74
CA GLU A 635 18.28 -6.78 9.29
C GLU A 635 17.11 -7.55 8.63
N ARG A 636 16.77 -8.75 9.10
CA ARG A 636 15.60 -9.51 8.59
C ARG A 636 14.26 -8.96 9.09
N GLY A 637 14.22 -8.52 10.35
CA GLY A 637 13.06 -7.97 11.06
C GLY A 637 12.02 -9.00 11.50
N LEU A 638 11.66 -9.94 10.62
CA LEU A 638 10.72 -11.03 10.88
C LEU A 638 11.04 -12.25 9.99
N THR A 639 10.54 -13.43 10.37
CA THR A 639 10.53 -14.61 9.49
C THR A 639 9.67 -14.30 8.26
N LEU A 640 10.21 -14.56 7.08
CA LEU A 640 9.54 -14.32 5.80
C LEU A 640 9.01 -15.64 5.24
N TYR A 641 7.70 -15.86 5.36
CA TYR A 641 7.01 -17.03 4.80
C TYR A 641 6.62 -16.78 3.35
N LEU A 642 7.09 -17.62 2.42
CA LEU A 642 6.77 -17.55 1.01
C LEU A 642 6.48 -18.96 0.45
N PRO A 643 5.37 -19.16 -0.27
CA PRO A 643 4.94 -20.48 -0.73
C PRO A 643 5.86 -21.10 -1.82
N ASP A 644 6.75 -20.32 -2.41
CA ASP A 644 7.64 -20.72 -3.52
C ASP A 644 9.06 -21.10 -3.10
N LEU A 645 9.42 -20.89 -1.83
CA LEU A 645 10.73 -21.25 -1.29
C LEU A 645 10.81 -22.77 -1.04
N SER A 646 11.72 -23.44 -1.74
CA SER A 646 11.93 -24.90 -1.58
C SER A 646 12.29 -25.30 -0.15
N GLY A 647 11.63 -26.34 0.39
CA GLY A 647 11.99 -26.96 1.67
C GLY A 647 11.14 -26.44 2.82
N THR A 648 11.54 -25.32 3.45
CA THR A 648 10.92 -24.75 4.65
C THR A 648 9.80 -23.75 4.37
N ASN A 649 9.58 -23.35 3.11
CA ASN A 649 8.68 -22.27 2.69
C ASN A 649 8.89 -20.94 3.44
N ALA A 650 10.10 -20.72 3.96
CA ALA A 650 10.38 -19.56 4.79
C ALA A 650 11.88 -19.25 4.86
N ILE A 651 12.19 -17.96 5.01
CA ILE A 651 13.49 -17.46 5.46
C ILE A 651 13.35 -17.10 6.94
N PRO A 652 13.89 -17.91 7.86
CA PRO A 652 13.68 -17.72 9.30
C PRO A 652 14.42 -16.48 9.81
N LEU A 653 13.86 -15.84 10.85
CA LEU A 653 14.50 -14.70 11.53
C LEU A 653 15.84 -15.11 12.17
N LEU A 654 15.85 -16.29 12.80
CA LEU A 654 16.98 -16.90 13.51
C LEU A 654 17.54 -18.12 12.74
N PRO A 655 18.77 -18.57 13.02
CA PRO A 655 19.28 -19.83 12.47
C PRO A 655 18.34 -20.99 12.81
N LEU A 656 18.05 -21.86 11.85
CA LEU A 656 17.04 -22.91 11.98
C LEU A 656 17.32 -23.84 13.16
N GLU A 657 18.56 -24.33 13.28
CA GLU A 657 18.96 -25.24 14.36
C GLU A 657 18.96 -24.56 15.73
N PHE A 658 19.23 -23.24 15.78
CA PHE A 658 19.11 -22.46 17.01
C PHE A 658 17.64 -22.31 17.44
N GLY A 659 16.75 -21.93 16.51
CA GLY A 659 15.31 -21.85 16.76
C GLY A 659 14.74 -23.18 17.25
N LYS A 660 15.10 -24.30 16.60
CA LYS A 660 14.68 -25.65 17.01
C LYS A 660 15.12 -26.04 18.43
N LYS A 661 16.27 -25.55 18.87
CA LYS A 661 16.82 -25.88 20.20
C LYS A 661 16.14 -25.15 21.35
N ILE A 662 15.60 -23.96 21.08
CA ILE A 662 15.02 -23.06 22.11
C ILE A 662 13.51 -22.89 22.01
N GLN A 663 12.87 -23.40 20.95
CA GLN A 663 11.41 -23.41 20.80
C GLN A 663 10.73 -24.25 21.88
N LEU A 664 9.44 -23.98 22.09
CA LEU A 664 8.63 -24.77 23.01
C LEU A 664 8.25 -26.14 22.42
N GLY A 665 7.63 -26.97 23.26
CA GLY A 665 6.91 -28.16 22.81
C GLY A 665 7.60 -29.51 23.07
N TYR A 666 8.85 -29.56 23.49
CA TYR A 666 9.53 -30.82 23.80
C TYR A 666 9.22 -31.29 25.22
N PHE A 667 8.41 -32.34 25.36
CA PHE A 667 8.08 -32.90 26.68
C PHE A 667 9.33 -33.47 27.38
N GLY A 668 9.49 -33.13 28.66
CA GLY A 668 10.61 -33.56 29.50
C GLY A 668 11.89 -32.72 29.34
N GLN A 669 11.96 -31.83 28.34
CA GLN A 669 13.10 -30.95 28.12
C GLN A 669 12.90 -29.60 28.79
N ASP A 670 13.80 -29.26 29.71
CA ASP A 670 13.82 -27.96 30.37
C ASP A 670 14.08 -26.86 29.34
N THR A 671 13.05 -26.03 29.08
CA THR A 671 13.06 -24.97 28.08
C THR A 671 12.80 -23.62 28.74
N ARG A 672 13.63 -22.62 28.47
CA ARG A 672 13.48 -21.26 29.01
C ARG A 672 12.25 -20.59 28.40
N ALA A 673 11.40 -20.03 29.24
CA ALA A 673 10.16 -19.42 28.80
C ALA A 673 9.80 -18.16 29.60
N LEU A 674 9.18 -17.21 28.91
CA LEU A 674 8.41 -16.11 29.48
C LEU A 674 7.01 -16.61 29.81
N LYS A 675 6.57 -16.45 31.05
CA LYS A 675 5.22 -16.75 31.52
C LYS A 675 4.46 -15.44 31.76
N ILE A 676 3.31 -15.28 31.12
CA ILE A 676 2.37 -14.17 31.32
C ILE A 676 1.04 -14.72 31.82
N SER A 677 0.61 -14.32 33.00
CA SER A 677 -0.56 -14.89 33.66
C SER A 677 -1.67 -13.87 33.93
N PHE A 678 -2.92 -14.34 33.92
CA PHE A 678 -4.07 -13.60 34.44
C PHE A 678 -5.05 -14.53 35.15
N LYS A 679 -5.75 -13.98 36.15
CA LYS A 679 -6.86 -14.69 36.82
C LYS A 679 -8.15 -14.42 36.07
N TYR A 680 -8.97 -15.45 35.91
CA TYR A 680 -10.29 -15.39 35.30
C TYR A 680 -11.32 -15.95 36.27
N ASN A 681 -12.38 -15.20 36.54
CA ASN A 681 -13.48 -15.62 37.39
C ASN A 681 -14.70 -16.01 36.53
N GLU A 682 -15.06 -17.28 36.55
CA GLU A 682 -16.11 -17.89 35.72
C GLU A 682 -17.50 -17.32 36.03
N LYS A 683 -17.80 -17.09 37.31
CA LYS A 683 -19.10 -16.58 37.77
C LYS A 683 -19.36 -15.15 37.33
N THR A 684 -18.35 -14.29 37.45
CA THR A 684 -18.44 -12.88 37.04
C THR A 684 -18.12 -12.68 35.56
N LYS A 685 -17.52 -13.69 34.91
CA LYS A 685 -16.97 -13.62 33.55
C LYS A 685 -16.00 -12.46 33.37
N ARG A 686 -15.15 -12.21 34.38
CA ARG A 686 -14.20 -11.10 34.39
C ARG A 686 -12.78 -11.57 34.63
N VAL A 687 -11.85 -10.85 34.02
CA VAL A 687 -10.42 -10.97 34.31
C VAL A 687 -10.09 -10.17 35.58
N VAL A 688 -9.45 -10.83 36.53
CA VAL A 688 -8.95 -10.22 37.76
C VAL A 688 -7.48 -9.86 37.55
N HIS A 689 -7.13 -8.61 37.80
CA HIS A 689 -5.76 -8.13 37.67
C HIS A 689 -4.87 -8.72 38.77
N LEU A 690 -3.73 -9.26 38.34
CA LEU A 690 -2.64 -9.70 39.22
C LEU A 690 -1.69 -8.53 39.50
N SER A 691 -0.90 -8.61 40.58
CA SER A 691 0.22 -7.69 40.81
C SER A 691 1.33 -7.93 39.80
N ASP A 692 2.08 -6.89 39.45
CA ASP A 692 3.12 -6.94 38.41
C ASP A 692 4.10 -8.13 38.56
N ASP A 693 4.54 -8.43 39.78
CA ASP A 693 5.43 -9.56 40.09
C ASP A 693 4.80 -10.95 39.85
N GLU A 694 3.46 -11.05 39.88
CA GLU A 694 2.73 -12.28 39.61
C GLU A 694 2.34 -12.42 38.13
N VAL A 695 2.38 -11.33 37.37
CA VAL A 695 1.87 -11.26 35.99
C VAL A 695 2.90 -11.75 35.00
N ILE A 696 4.15 -11.30 35.08
CA ILE A 696 5.20 -11.55 34.08
C ILE A 696 6.42 -12.15 34.77
N ASN A 697 6.80 -13.37 34.40
CA ASN A 697 7.90 -14.09 35.01
C ASN A 697 8.72 -14.85 33.97
N PHE A 698 10.05 -14.84 34.11
CA PHE A 698 10.92 -15.72 33.35
C PHE A 698 11.24 -16.98 34.16
N GLY A 699 11.22 -18.13 33.49
CA GLY A 699 11.48 -19.40 34.14
C GLY A 699 11.79 -20.51 33.14
N VAL A 700 11.60 -21.75 33.58
CA VAL A 700 11.81 -22.97 32.80
C VAL A 700 10.56 -23.83 32.85
N ALA A 701 10.09 -24.31 31.71
CA ALA A 701 8.98 -25.25 31.59
C ALA A 701 9.43 -26.50 30.82
N ASN A 702 8.81 -27.65 31.11
CA ASN A 702 9.14 -28.93 30.45
C ASN A 702 7.95 -29.86 30.18
N ARG A 703 6.73 -29.50 30.62
CA ARG A 703 5.52 -30.33 30.45
C ARG A 703 4.69 -29.85 29.26
N PHE A 704 5.28 -29.89 28.07
CA PHE A 704 4.61 -29.42 26.85
C PHE A 704 3.79 -30.51 26.15
N VAL A 705 2.59 -30.16 25.69
CA VAL A 705 1.72 -30.99 24.86
C VAL A 705 1.58 -30.33 23.50
N LYS A 706 2.19 -30.92 22.46
CA LYS A 706 2.04 -30.46 21.07
C LYS A 706 0.74 -31.02 20.48
N ILE A 707 -0.13 -30.16 20.00
CA ILE A 707 -1.38 -30.53 19.35
C ILE A 707 -1.71 -29.54 18.24
N ASP A 708 -2.27 -30.01 17.12
CA ASP A 708 -2.64 -29.11 16.02
C ASP A 708 -4.06 -28.55 16.16
N TYR A 709 -4.35 -27.43 15.49
CA TYR A 709 -5.67 -26.78 15.51
C TYR A 709 -6.82 -27.75 15.13
N ASN A 710 -6.64 -28.57 14.10
CA ASN A 710 -7.68 -29.50 13.65
C ASN A 710 -7.97 -30.57 14.72
N SER A 711 -6.92 -31.13 15.33
CA SER A 711 -7.04 -32.06 16.45
C SER A 711 -7.76 -31.45 17.65
N VAL A 712 -7.49 -30.17 17.99
CA VAL A 712 -8.23 -29.47 19.05
C VAL A 712 -9.69 -29.25 18.68
N ASN A 713 -9.98 -28.87 17.43
CA ASN A 713 -11.36 -28.69 16.96
C ASN A 713 -12.16 -30.00 17.07
N LYS A 714 -11.59 -31.13 16.65
CA LYS A 714 -12.18 -32.48 16.80
C LYS A 714 -12.43 -32.83 18.27
N LEU A 715 -11.49 -32.47 19.16
CA LEU A 715 -11.63 -32.68 20.60
C LEU A 715 -12.78 -31.88 21.18
N LEU A 716 -12.91 -30.60 20.79
CA LEU A 716 -13.98 -29.71 21.25
C LEU A 716 -15.36 -30.12 20.73
N SER A 717 -15.42 -30.79 19.57
CA SER A 717 -16.65 -31.34 18.99
C SER A 717 -16.99 -32.76 19.47
N ASN A 718 -16.22 -33.33 20.40
CA ASN A 718 -16.35 -34.71 20.88
C ASN A 718 -16.29 -35.77 19.76
N ASP A 719 -15.42 -35.57 18.77
CA ASP A 719 -15.23 -36.51 17.66
C ASP A 719 -14.75 -37.90 18.16
N PRO A 720 -15.24 -39.03 17.60
CA PRO A 720 -14.79 -40.38 17.97
C PRO A 720 -13.27 -40.61 17.89
N LEU A 721 -12.55 -39.89 17.03
CA LEU A 721 -11.10 -39.99 16.85
C LEU A 721 -10.29 -39.28 17.96
N THR A 722 -10.95 -38.53 18.84
CA THR A 722 -10.29 -37.73 19.89
C THR A 722 -9.38 -38.56 20.79
N GLU A 723 -9.83 -39.74 21.22
CA GLU A 723 -9.02 -40.58 22.13
C GLU A 723 -7.80 -41.15 21.42
N SER A 724 -7.92 -41.61 20.18
CA SER A 724 -6.77 -42.08 19.40
C SER A 724 -5.73 -40.99 19.18
N ILE A 725 -6.17 -39.77 18.84
CA ILE A 725 -5.27 -38.63 18.63
C ILE A 725 -4.50 -38.30 19.93
N LEU A 726 -5.21 -38.22 21.05
CA LEU A 726 -4.59 -37.92 22.34
C LEU A 726 -3.66 -39.04 22.82
N HIS A 727 -4.02 -40.30 22.60
CA HIS A 727 -3.14 -41.44 22.90
C HIS A 727 -1.82 -41.37 22.13
N GLU A 728 -1.86 -40.99 20.86
CA GLU A 728 -0.66 -40.79 20.05
C GLU A 728 0.18 -39.61 20.54
N LYS A 729 -0.43 -38.43 20.72
CA LYS A 729 0.28 -37.20 21.11
C LYS A 729 0.84 -37.25 22.54
N LEU A 730 0.24 -38.04 23.43
CA LEU A 730 0.63 -38.16 24.83
C LEU A 730 1.41 -39.44 25.14
N ALA A 731 1.79 -40.24 24.14
CA ALA A 731 2.45 -41.54 24.31
C ALA A 731 3.71 -41.50 25.20
N ASN A 732 4.42 -40.36 25.20
CA ASN A 732 5.65 -40.14 25.97
C ASN A 732 5.48 -39.19 27.17
N SER A 733 4.24 -38.94 27.61
CA SER A 733 3.94 -38.01 28.70
C SER A 733 3.27 -38.70 29.89
N ASP A 734 3.42 -38.13 31.08
CA ASP A 734 2.73 -38.56 32.30
C ASP A 734 1.37 -37.86 32.51
N ILE A 735 0.87 -37.15 31.49
CA ILE A 735 -0.32 -36.30 31.59
C ILE A 735 -1.59 -37.13 31.31
N PRO A 736 -2.59 -37.12 32.21
CA PRO A 736 -3.86 -37.80 31.96
C PRO A 736 -4.65 -37.18 30.80
N ILE A 737 -5.18 -38.03 29.90
CA ILE A 737 -6.04 -37.62 28.78
C ILE A 737 -7.26 -36.83 29.25
N SER A 738 -7.86 -37.25 30.37
CA SER A 738 -9.01 -36.56 30.99
C SER A 738 -8.69 -35.12 31.39
N GLN A 739 -7.48 -34.87 31.89
CA GLN A 739 -7.01 -33.54 32.26
C GLN A 739 -6.87 -32.65 31.01
N VAL A 740 -6.27 -33.16 29.94
CA VAL A 740 -6.13 -32.43 28.66
C VAL A 740 -7.49 -32.03 28.09
N LYS A 741 -8.46 -32.96 28.07
CA LYS A 741 -9.82 -32.67 27.60
C LYS A 741 -10.48 -31.57 28.45
N GLN A 742 -10.35 -31.64 29.77
CA GLN A 742 -10.93 -30.66 30.69
C GLN A 742 -10.29 -29.27 30.54
N ASP A 743 -8.98 -29.21 30.39
CA ASP A 743 -8.23 -27.97 30.28
C ASP A 743 -8.53 -27.25 28.96
N LEU A 744 -8.54 -27.96 27.83
CA LEU A 744 -8.89 -27.39 26.53
C LEU A 744 -10.35 -26.92 26.47
N HIS A 745 -11.27 -27.65 27.09
CA HIS A 745 -12.67 -27.22 27.21
C HIS A 745 -12.80 -25.95 28.06
N SER A 746 -12.08 -25.88 29.20
CA SER A 746 -12.07 -24.69 30.06
C SER A 746 -11.49 -23.48 29.31
N LEU A 747 -10.38 -23.66 28.59
CA LEU A 747 -9.77 -22.63 27.76
C LEU A 747 -10.71 -22.14 26.65
N SER A 748 -11.47 -23.04 26.00
CA SER A 748 -12.46 -22.69 24.98
C SER A 748 -13.59 -21.82 25.53
N ILE A 749 -14.09 -22.13 26.74
CA ILE A 749 -15.10 -21.30 27.42
C ILE A 749 -14.53 -19.91 27.74
N ILE A 750 -13.32 -19.86 28.30
CA ILE A 750 -12.68 -18.61 28.68
C ILE A 750 -12.44 -17.74 27.45
N SER A 751 -11.92 -18.30 26.35
CA SER A 751 -11.67 -17.57 25.11
C SER A 751 -12.96 -17.06 24.47
N GLN A 752 -14.04 -17.85 24.49
CA GLN A 752 -15.35 -17.41 24.01
C GLN A 752 -15.83 -16.19 24.79
N HIS A 753 -15.70 -16.19 26.12
CA HIS A 753 -16.08 -15.03 26.93
C HIS A 753 -15.18 -13.81 26.70
N LEU A 754 -13.87 -14.00 26.50
CA LEU A 754 -12.96 -12.90 26.15
C LEU A 754 -13.36 -12.26 24.81
N ASN A 755 -13.68 -13.07 23.80
CA ASN A 755 -14.16 -12.57 22.51
C ASN A 755 -15.52 -11.85 22.64
N ASP A 756 -16.46 -12.41 23.42
CA ASP A 756 -17.76 -11.78 23.68
C ASP A 756 -17.60 -10.42 24.38
N GLU A 757 -16.73 -10.32 25.39
CA GLU A 757 -16.41 -9.08 26.08
C GLU A 757 -15.80 -8.05 25.12
N ALA A 758 -14.84 -8.48 24.30
CA ALA A 758 -14.19 -7.61 23.35
C ALA A 758 -15.17 -7.10 22.28
N THR A 759 -16.03 -7.97 21.74
CA THR A 759 -17.07 -7.61 20.78
C THR A 759 -18.05 -6.61 21.39
N LYS A 760 -18.51 -6.84 22.62
CA LYS A 760 -19.36 -5.89 23.37
C LYS A 760 -18.68 -4.55 23.61
N SER A 761 -17.37 -4.54 23.76
CA SER A 761 -16.59 -3.31 23.93
C SER A 761 -16.43 -2.51 22.64
N GLY A 762 -16.68 -3.11 21.47
CA GLY A 762 -16.55 -2.48 20.15
C GLY A 762 -15.44 -3.06 19.26
N ARG A 763 -14.88 -4.24 19.57
CA ARG A 763 -14.00 -4.98 18.64
C ARG A 763 -14.80 -5.38 17.40
N ILE A 764 -14.14 -5.29 16.25
CA ILE A 764 -14.73 -5.59 14.95
C ILE A 764 -14.17 -6.94 14.48
N SER A 765 -15.03 -7.83 13.98
CA SER A 765 -14.61 -9.05 13.27
C SER A 765 -15.03 -8.95 11.80
N LEU A 766 -14.10 -8.52 10.94
CA LEU A 766 -14.34 -8.40 9.49
C LEU A 766 -14.23 -9.74 8.76
N PHE A 767 -13.43 -10.66 9.30
CA PHE A 767 -12.93 -11.82 8.57
C PHE A 767 -13.77 -13.09 8.73
N ASP A 768 -14.67 -13.14 9.73
CA ASP A 768 -15.60 -14.27 9.88
C ASP A 768 -16.65 -14.34 8.75
N GLN A 769 -16.82 -13.26 7.98
CA GLN A 769 -17.83 -13.16 6.92
C GLN A 769 -17.28 -13.29 5.49
N ILE A 770 -15.98 -13.03 5.28
CA ILE A 770 -15.32 -13.22 3.98
C ILE A 770 -14.74 -14.64 3.96
N ASN A 771 -15.59 -15.62 3.62
CA ASN A 771 -15.15 -17.00 3.44
C ASN A 771 -14.25 -17.12 2.19
N VAL A 772 -12.99 -16.70 2.28
CA VAL A 772 -11.99 -17.06 1.27
C VAL A 772 -11.81 -18.56 1.36
N LYS A 773 -12.26 -19.27 0.34
CA LYS A 773 -12.29 -20.74 0.36
C LYS A 773 -10.91 -21.35 0.12
N LYS A 774 -10.02 -20.68 -0.62
CA LYS A 774 -8.75 -21.24 -1.08
C LYS A 774 -7.58 -20.30 -0.84
N GLU A 775 -6.53 -20.81 -0.19
CA GLU A 775 -5.21 -20.16 -0.10
C GLU A 775 -4.14 -21.11 -0.67
N ILE A 776 -3.08 -20.57 -1.26
CA ILE A 776 -1.97 -21.37 -1.75
C ILE A 776 -1.14 -21.86 -0.56
N ALA A 777 -1.19 -23.17 -0.31
CA ALA A 777 -0.46 -23.81 0.77
C ALA A 777 0.98 -24.14 0.36
N ASN A 778 1.13 -24.70 -0.84
CA ASN A 778 2.40 -25.20 -1.36
C ASN A 778 2.44 -25.14 -2.88
N ILE A 779 3.64 -24.94 -3.40
CA ILE A 779 3.93 -24.94 -4.84
C ILE A 779 4.85 -26.14 -5.11
N THR A 780 4.31 -27.18 -5.71
CA THR A 780 5.04 -28.40 -6.08
C THR A 780 5.27 -28.46 -7.59
N GLU A 781 6.21 -29.30 -8.00
CA GLU A 781 6.56 -29.50 -9.40
C GLU A 781 6.33 -30.98 -9.73
N ASN A 782 5.57 -31.24 -10.80
CA ASN A 782 5.36 -32.59 -11.30
C ASN A 782 6.57 -33.12 -12.07
N GLU A 783 6.55 -34.42 -12.39
CA GLU A 783 7.57 -35.08 -13.22
C GLU A 783 7.79 -34.36 -14.57
N ASP A 784 6.76 -33.70 -15.10
CA ASP A 784 6.82 -32.90 -16.35
C ASP A 784 7.26 -31.43 -16.16
N LYS A 785 7.77 -31.06 -14.99
CA LYS A 785 8.17 -29.67 -14.65
C LYS A 785 7.05 -28.62 -14.66
N GLN A 786 5.81 -29.09 -14.56
CA GLN A 786 4.64 -28.25 -14.42
C GLN A 786 4.40 -27.94 -12.94
N ILE A 787 4.08 -26.68 -12.65
CA ILE A 787 3.73 -26.25 -11.30
C ILE A 787 2.36 -26.79 -10.94
N GLN A 788 2.31 -27.58 -9.87
CA GLN A 788 1.08 -27.90 -9.14
C GLN A 788 0.93 -26.96 -7.96
N LEU A 789 -0.27 -26.42 -7.81
CA LEU A 789 -0.62 -25.55 -6.70
C LEU A 789 -1.52 -26.34 -5.77
N VAL A 790 -1.02 -26.57 -4.56
CA VAL A 790 -1.80 -27.19 -3.49
C VAL A 790 -2.53 -26.05 -2.78
N PHE A 791 -3.84 -26.01 -2.95
CA PHE A 791 -4.68 -25.11 -2.18
C PHE A 791 -4.99 -25.73 -0.82
N LYS A 792 -4.88 -24.94 0.25
CA LYS A 792 -5.47 -25.25 1.55
C LYS A 792 -6.85 -24.63 1.58
N ASP A 793 -7.84 -25.44 1.88
CA ASP A 793 -9.17 -24.91 2.18
C ASP A 793 -9.12 -24.28 3.58
N ILE A 794 -9.31 -22.96 3.66
CA ILE A 794 -9.24 -22.23 4.94
C ILE A 794 -10.54 -22.45 5.74
N TYR A 795 -11.65 -22.66 5.03
CA TYR A 795 -13.00 -22.78 5.59
C TYR A 795 -13.84 -23.85 4.87
N ASN A 796 -13.27 -25.01 4.53
CA ASN A 796 -14.11 -26.15 4.14
C ASN A 796 -14.70 -26.77 5.40
N ASP A 797 -15.85 -26.23 5.81
CA ASP A 797 -16.86 -27.14 6.30
C ASP A 797 -18.26 -26.72 5.86
N ASP A 798 -18.60 -27.08 4.62
CA ASP A 798 -19.99 -27.08 4.14
C ASP A 798 -20.86 -28.11 4.92
N THR A 799 -20.29 -28.91 5.84
CA THR A 799 -21.08 -29.77 6.76
C THR A 799 -21.54 -29.05 8.02
N ILE A 800 -21.07 -27.83 8.28
CA ILE A 800 -21.43 -27.04 9.46
C ILE A 800 -22.53 -26.01 9.11
N LYS A 801 -23.70 -26.50 8.71
CA LYS A 801 -24.95 -25.72 8.91
C LYS A 801 -25.54 -25.91 10.30
N ASP A 802 -25.01 -26.86 11.08
CA ASP A 802 -25.56 -27.27 12.39
C ASP A 802 -24.71 -26.90 13.62
N ALA A 803 -23.53 -26.24 13.51
CA ALA A 803 -22.74 -25.83 14.68
C ALA A 803 -23.22 -24.52 15.32
N GLN A 804 -24.53 -24.41 15.57
CA GLN A 804 -25.03 -23.56 16.65
C GLN A 804 -24.82 -24.21 18.04
N LEU A 805 -24.18 -25.39 18.11
CA LEU A 805 -23.91 -26.10 19.35
C LEU A 805 -22.42 -26.52 19.43
N GLN A 806 -21.74 -25.96 20.45
CA GLN A 806 -20.50 -26.41 21.12
C GLN A 806 -19.13 -25.87 20.61
N GLY A 807 -18.60 -24.87 21.33
CA GLY A 807 -17.16 -24.51 21.38
C GLY A 807 -16.70 -23.33 20.50
N ALA A 808 -15.73 -22.55 21.00
CA ALA A 808 -14.94 -21.65 20.17
C ALA A 808 -13.93 -22.46 19.33
N LYS A 809 -13.70 -22.07 18.06
CA LYS A 809 -12.64 -22.65 17.23
C LYS A 809 -11.29 -22.54 17.94
N SER A 810 -10.44 -23.55 17.80
CA SER A 810 -9.11 -23.60 18.43
C SER A 810 -8.23 -22.39 18.05
N GLU A 811 -8.39 -21.85 16.84
CA GLU A 811 -7.75 -20.61 16.39
C GLU A 811 -8.23 -19.39 17.19
N GLN A 812 -9.54 -19.32 17.48
CA GLN A 812 -10.10 -18.28 18.35
C GLN A 812 -9.59 -18.45 19.79
N LEU A 813 -9.50 -19.70 20.27
CA LEU A 813 -8.98 -20.01 21.61
C LEU A 813 -7.56 -19.46 21.80
N VAL A 814 -6.65 -19.79 20.89
CA VAL A 814 -5.27 -19.32 20.95
C VAL A 814 -5.23 -17.81 20.78
N SER A 815 -5.90 -17.25 19.77
CA SER A 815 -5.80 -15.82 19.45
C SER A 815 -6.28 -14.92 20.60
N GLU A 816 -7.39 -15.23 21.27
CA GLU A 816 -7.89 -14.41 22.38
C GLU A 816 -6.94 -14.38 23.58
N ILE A 817 -6.31 -15.52 23.87
CA ILE A 817 -5.35 -15.64 24.97
C ILE A 817 -4.07 -14.89 24.64
N MET A 818 -3.56 -14.99 23.39
CA MET A 818 -2.41 -14.21 22.94
C MET A 818 -2.70 -12.70 22.92
N VAL A 819 -3.88 -12.29 22.47
CA VAL A 819 -4.32 -10.90 22.49
C VAL A 819 -4.35 -10.39 23.94
N LYS A 820 -4.83 -11.20 24.87
CA LYS A 820 -4.85 -10.84 26.29
C LYS A 820 -3.44 -10.73 26.88
N ALA A 821 -2.55 -11.68 26.59
CA ALA A 821 -1.16 -11.64 27.04
C ALA A 821 -0.42 -10.39 26.54
N ASN A 822 -0.56 -10.05 25.25
CA ASN A 822 0.02 -8.85 24.65
C ASN A 822 -0.58 -7.54 25.19
N ASN A 823 -1.88 -7.53 25.54
CA ASN A 823 -2.50 -6.40 26.22
C ASN A 823 -1.95 -6.21 27.65
N ILE A 824 -1.72 -7.31 28.36
CA ILE A 824 -1.13 -7.29 29.70
C ILE A 824 0.30 -6.75 29.63
N ALA A 825 1.13 -7.26 28.70
CA ALA A 825 2.48 -6.76 28.47
C ALA A 825 2.50 -5.26 28.11
N GLY A 826 1.62 -4.83 27.20
CA GLY A 826 1.51 -3.41 26.84
C GLY A 826 1.11 -2.50 28.01
N ASN A 827 0.25 -2.98 28.91
CA ASN A 827 -0.08 -2.25 30.13
C ASN A 827 1.09 -2.24 31.14
N PHE A 828 1.81 -3.36 31.27
CA PHE A 828 2.98 -3.47 32.13
C PHE A 828 4.06 -2.47 31.71
N PHE A 829 4.44 -2.43 30.43
CA PHE A 829 5.43 -1.48 29.91
C PHE A 829 5.02 -0.03 30.17
N ALA A 830 3.77 0.34 29.88
CA ALA A 830 3.32 1.71 30.04
C ALA A 830 3.22 2.16 31.51
N ARG A 831 2.74 1.30 32.41
CA ARG A 831 2.65 1.60 33.86
C ARG A 831 4.04 1.82 34.45
N ASN A 832 4.99 0.96 34.08
CA ASN A 832 6.37 1.00 34.55
C ASN A 832 7.27 1.96 33.76
N LYS A 833 6.71 2.70 32.78
CA LYS A 833 7.42 3.66 31.92
C LYS A 833 8.64 3.06 31.21
N ILE A 834 8.50 1.81 30.77
CA ILE A 834 9.53 1.08 30.02
C ILE A 834 9.34 1.40 28.53
N PRO A 835 10.37 1.92 27.84
CA PRO A 835 10.32 2.06 26.38
C PRO A 835 10.14 0.69 25.73
N ALA A 836 9.14 0.55 24.86
CA ALA A 836 8.80 -0.73 24.23
C ALA A 836 8.20 -0.50 22.84
N ILE A 837 8.14 -1.56 22.05
CA ILE A 837 7.52 -1.55 20.73
C ILE A 837 6.07 -2.05 20.86
N TYR A 838 5.13 -1.17 20.54
CA TYR A 838 3.69 -1.41 20.56
C TYR A 838 3.18 -1.67 19.14
N LYS A 839 2.11 -2.44 18.98
CA LYS A 839 1.36 -2.52 17.71
C LYS A 839 0.10 -1.68 17.87
N ILE A 840 0.03 -0.60 17.10
CA ILE A 840 -0.98 0.44 17.20
C ILE A 840 -1.79 0.50 15.90
N GLN A 841 -2.96 1.11 15.97
CA GLN A 841 -3.77 1.40 14.79
C GLN A 841 -4.60 2.63 15.11
N LEU A 842 -4.15 3.79 14.63
CA LEU A 842 -4.78 5.07 14.91
C LEU A 842 -6.07 5.22 14.10
N PRO A 843 -7.12 5.86 14.64
CA PRO A 843 -8.35 6.11 13.89
C PRO A 843 -8.13 7.17 12.80
N LEU A 844 -8.96 7.12 11.76
CA LEU A 844 -9.08 8.22 10.78
C LEU A 844 -9.95 9.34 11.35
N GLU A 845 -9.64 10.58 10.98
CA GLU A 845 -10.57 11.68 11.16
C GLU A 845 -11.75 11.48 10.20
N MET A 846 -12.97 11.46 10.74
CA MET A 846 -14.20 11.19 9.99
C MET A 846 -15.17 12.36 10.14
N SER A 847 -15.95 12.62 9.09
CA SER A 847 -17.10 13.51 9.20
C SER A 847 -18.17 12.92 10.13
N PRO A 848 -19.09 13.74 10.67
CA PRO A 848 -20.14 13.24 11.57
C PRO A 848 -21.00 12.13 10.96
N GLN A 849 -21.29 12.21 9.65
CA GLN A 849 -22.11 11.23 8.93
C GLN A 849 -21.38 9.89 8.75
N VAL A 850 -20.12 9.93 8.31
CA VAL A 850 -19.28 8.74 8.19
C VAL A 850 -19.02 8.12 9.56
N ALA A 851 -18.74 8.92 10.60
CA ALA A 851 -18.55 8.41 11.96
C ALA A 851 -19.82 7.70 12.50
N ALA A 852 -21.00 8.24 12.22
CA ALA A 852 -22.26 7.61 12.58
C ALA A 852 -22.47 6.27 11.83
N PHE A 853 -22.18 6.24 10.52
CA PHE A 853 -22.19 5.01 9.72
C PHE A 853 -21.21 3.97 10.30
N SER A 854 -19.95 4.33 10.48
CA SER A 854 -18.91 3.47 11.06
C SER A 854 -19.36 2.89 12.41
N LYS A 855 -19.87 3.73 13.32
CA LYS A 855 -20.37 3.27 14.62
C LYS A 855 -21.52 2.26 14.47
N ASN A 856 -22.47 2.52 13.57
CA ASN A 856 -23.57 1.60 13.30
C ASN A 856 -23.08 0.25 12.77
N VAL A 857 -22.08 0.24 11.88
CA VAL A 857 -21.48 -0.99 11.37
C VAL A 857 -20.79 -1.77 12.49
N THR A 858 -20.00 -1.09 13.34
CA THR A 858 -19.27 -1.77 14.45
C THR A 858 -20.17 -2.36 15.53
N LEU A 859 -21.38 -1.82 15.73
CA LEU A 859 -22.33 -2.32 16.73
C LEU A 859 -23.19 -3.49 16.21
N LYS A 860 -23.28 -3.68 14.89
CA LYS A 860 -24.03 -4.79 14.29
C LYS A 860 -23.25 -6.09 14.52
N LYS A 861 -23.84 -7.03 15.26
CA LYS A 861 -23.25 -8.38 15.48
C LYS A 861 -22.98 -9.12 14.15
N ASN A 862 -23.85 -8.92 13.15
CA ASN A 862 -23.69 -9.39 11.78
C ASN A 862 -23.92 -8.20 10.83
N ALA A 863 -22.89 -7.38 10.62
CA ALA A 863 -22.95 -6.35 9.58
C ALA A 863 -23.14 -7.00 8.20
N ASP A 864 -23.78 -6.29 7.27
CA ASP A 864 -23.87 -6.74 5.88
C ASP A 864 -22.51 -6.57 5.20
N PHE A 865 -22.18 -7.46 4.25
CA PHE A 865 -20.91 -7.39 3.53
C PHE A 865 -20.76 -6.06 2.76
N LYS A 866 -21.86 -5.50 2.24
CA LYS A 866 -21.86 -4.14 1.66
C LYS A 866 -21.32 -3.12 2.64
N ASP A 867 -21.88 -3.10 3.85
CA ASP A 867 -21.49 -2.18 4.93
C ASP A 867 -20.00 -2.37 5.30
N LEU A 868 -19.55 -3.63 5.39
CA LEU A 868 -18.15 -3.95 5.69
C LEU A 868 -17.19 -3.48 4.57
N THR A 869 -17.56 -3.67 3.30
CA THR A 869 -16.77 -3.26 2.14
C THR A 869 -16.58 -1.76 2.12
N ILE A 870 -17.64 -1.00 2.38
CA ILE A 870 -17.59 0.46 2.51
C ILE A 870 -16.74 0.86 3.73
N TYR A 871 -16.96 0.20 4.86
CA TYR A 871 -16.25 0.50 6.10
C TYR A 871 -14.72 0.27 6.01
N GLN A 872 -14.26 -0.69 5.20
CA GLN A 872 -12.83 -0.95 4.97
C GLN A 872 -12.07 0.27 4.43
N GLU A 873 -12.71 1.14 3.65
CA GLU A 873 -12.07 2.38 3.15
C GLU A 873 -11.73 3.36 4.28
N TYR A 874 -12.47 3.29 5.39
CA TYR A 874 -12.31 4.12 6.58
C TYR A 874 -11.46 3.47 7.68
N LEU A 875 -10.81 2.34 7.39
CA LEU A 875 -9.86 1.69 8.29
C LEU A 875 -8.42 2.09 7.97
N THR A 876 -7.60 2.17 9.01
CA THR A 876 -6.14 2.33 8.89
C THR A 876 -5.47 0.97 8.97
N LYS A 877 -4.23 0.89 8.47
CA LYS A 877 -3.41 -0.32 8.67
C LYS A 877 -2.82 -0.28 10.07
N SER A 878 -2.75 -1.43 10.75
CA SER A 878 -2.00 -1.52 12.00
C SER A 878 -0.50 -1.40 11.71
N THR A 879 0.24 -0.80 12.64
CA THR A 879 1.69 -0.59 12.50
C THR A 879 2.38 -0.68 13.85
N ILE A 880 3.69 -0.91 13.84
CA ILE A 880 4.48 -0.88 15.07
C ILE A 880 4.93 0.53 15.39
N ALA A 881 4.91 0.91 16.67
CA ALA A 881 5.29 2.24 17.15
C ALA A 881 6.05 2.14 18.49
N PRO A 882 7.00 3.06 18.76
CA PRO A 882 7.79 3.04 19.98
C PRO A 882 7.07 3.73 21.16
N PHE A 883 5.76 3.90 21.07
CA PHE A 883 4.92 4.57 22.06
C PHE A 883 3.55 3.88 22.17
N PRO A 884 2.92 3.89 23.36
CA PRO A 884 1.62 3.25 23.57
C PRO A 884 0.50 4.08 22.94
N GLU A 885 -0.24 3.50 22.01
CA GLU A 885 -1.50 4.04 21.48
C GLU A 885 -2.54 2.93 21.30
N LYS A 886 -3.79 3.33 21.10
CA LYS A 886 -4.89 2.40 20.87
C LYS A 886 -4.67 1.61 19.58
N HIS A 887 -5.00 0.31 19.63
CA HIS A 887 -5.26 -0.49 18.46
C HIS A 887 -6.76 -0.47 18.18
N GLU A 888 -7.20 0.36 17.24
CA GLU A 888 -8.63 0.64 17.01
C GLU A 888 -9.46 -0.63 16.75
N PHE A 889 -9.00 -1.52 15.85
CA PHE A 889 -9.74 -2.72 15.47
C PHE A 889 -9.90 -3.73 16.60
N LEU A 890 -8.84 -3.97 17.39
CA LEU A 890 -8.91 -4.84 18.57
C LEU A 890 -9.64 -4.19 19.76
N ASN A 891 -9.86 -2.88 19.68
CA ASN A 891 -10.36 -2.00 20.74
C ASN A 891 -9.53 -2.08 22.03
N ILE A 892 -8.20 -2.12 21.88
CA ILE A 892 -7.27 -2.25 23.00
C ILE A 892 -6.43 -0.98 23.13
N THR A 893 -6.41 -0.37 24.33
CA THR A 893 -5.70 0.91 24.55
C THR A 893 -4.17 0.79 24.49
N ARG A 894 -3.62 -0.37 24.87
CA ARG A 894 -2.18 -0.65 24.89
C ARG A 894 -1.93 -2.09 24.50
N TYR A 895 -1.20 -2.28 23.43
CA TYR A 895 -0.95 -3.60 22.85
C TYR A 895 0.51 -3.69 22.44
N ALA A 896 1.31 -4.44 23.20
CA ALA A 896 2.71 -4.70 22.90
C ALA A 896 2.89 -6.19 22.66
N THR A 897 3.44 -6.56 21.51
CA THR A 897 3.57 -7.97 21.15
C THR A 897 4.82 -8.57 21.81
N VAL A 898 4.63 -9.71 22.46
CA VAL A 898 5.67 -10.49 23.15
C VAL A 898 5.51 -12.00 22.93
N THR A 899 4.47 -12.43 22.18
CA THR A 899 4.08 -13.83 22.05
C THR A 899 4.77 -14.58 20.92
N SER A 900 5.65 -13.94 20.13
CA SER A 900 6.31 -14.60 19.00
C SER A 900 7.73 -14.09 18.71
N PRO A 901 8.66 -14.21 19.68
CA PRO A 901 10.03 -13.70 19.57
C PRO A 901 10.94 -14.50 18.64
N LEU A 902 10.62 -15.75 18.28
CA LEU A 902 11.40 -16.53 17.32
C LEU A 902 11.22 -16.02 15.89
N ARG A 903 10.02 -15.50 15.58
CA ARG A 903 9.67 -15.00 14.24
C ARG A 903 9.49 -13.48 14.11
N ARG A 904 9.44 -12.72 15.21
CA ARG A 904 9.33 -11.24 15.21
C ARG A 904 10.40 -10.60 16.07
N PHE A 905 11.28 -9.81 15.46
CA PHE A 905 12.38 -9.19 16.20
C PHE A 905 11.91 -8.12 17.21
N TRP A 906 10.77 -7.46 16.99
CA TRP A 906 10.27 -6.50 17.99
C TRP A 906 9.74 -7.19 19.26
N ASP A 907 9.24 -8.42 19.18
CA ASP A 907 8.92 -9.23 20.36
C ASP A 907 10.21 -9.59 21.12
N PHE A 908 11.27 -9.91 20.38
CA PHE A 908 12.62 -10.14 20.90
C PHE A 908 13.15 -8.91 21.68
N VAL A 909 13.03 -7.71 21.10
CA VAL A 909 13.40 -6.44 21.74
C VAL A 909 12.58 -6.19 23.01
N ASN A 910 11.27 -6.46 22.96
CA ASN A 910 10.40 -6.33 24.13
C ASN A 910 10.79 -7.33 25.24
N HIS A 911 11.22 -8.55 24.92
CA HIS A 911 11.73 -9.50 25.91
C HIS A 911 13.02 -9.00 26.57
N TRP A 912 13.97 -8.45 25.82
CA TRP A 912 15.17 -7.82 26.39
C TRP A 912 14.85 -6.68 27.36
N GLN A 913 13.83 -5.87 27.06
CA GLN A 913 13.36 -4.83 27.98
C GLN A 913 12.76 -5.43 29.26
N LEU A 914 11.98 -6.51 29.15
CA LEU A 914 11.42 -7.21 30.32
C LEU A 914 12.52 -7.83 31.18
N HIS A 915 13.48 -8.55 30.58
CA HIS A 915 14.62 -9.14 31.29
C HIS A 915 15.37 -8.10 32.12
N SER A 916 15.80 -7.02 31.47
CA SER A 916 16.57 -5.99 32.15
C SER A 916 15.77 -5.29 33.24
N PHE A 917 14.49 -5.02 33.00
CA PHE A 917 13.64 -4.36 33.98
C PHE A 917 13.34 -5.26 35.19
N LEU A 918 13.00 -6.53 34.98
CA LEU A 918 12.71 -7.47 36.07
C LEU A 918 13.97 -7.78 36.91
N SER A 919 15.15 -7.84 36.30
CA SER A 919 16.40 -8.10 37.02
C SER A 919 16.99 -6.87 37.70
N THR A 920 16.90 -5.68 37.10
CA THR A 920 17.64 -4.48 37.55
C THR A 920 16.76 -3.28 37.93
N GLY A 921 15.45 -3.33 37.63
CA GLY A 921 14.53 -2.20 37.76
C GLY A 921 14.72 -1.10 36.71
N LYS A 922 15.57 -1.31 35.70
CA LYS A 922 15.87 -0.32 34.65
C LYS A 922 15.67 -0.92 33.26
N PRO A 923 15.25 -0.12 32.26
CA PRO A 923 15.16 -0.58 30.88
C PRO A 923 16.56 -0.83 30.29
N LYS A 924 16.68 -1.83 29.42
CA LYS A 924 17.89 -2.14 28.64
C LYS A 924 18.15 -1.07 27.59
N PHE A 925 17.10 -0.62 26.91
CA PHE A 925 17.21 0.38 25.84
C PHE A 925 16.50 1.68 26.20
N THR A 926 17.12 2.78 25.80
CA THR A 926 16.56 4.14 25.85
C THR A 926 15.45 4.34 24.81
N GLN A 927 14.66 5.41 24.95
CA GLN A 927 13.62 5.74 23.97
C GLN A 927 14.20 5.94 22.56
N ASP A 928 15.33 6.65 22.42
CA ASP A 928 15.96 6.91 21.12
C ASP A 928 16.43 5.62 20.41
N GLN A 929 16.84 4.62 21.19
CA GLN A 929 17.19 3.28 20.69
C GLN A 929 15.96 2.50 20.23
N ILE A 930 14.86 2.55 20.99
CA ILE A 930 13.58 1.94 20.59
C ILE A 930 13.02 2.64 19.34
N ASP A 931 13.10 3.96 19.25
CA ASP A 931 12.72 4.75 18.07
C ASP A 931 13.51 4.30 16.83
N TYR A 932 14.83 4.14 16.97
CA TYR A 932 15.70 3.66 15.90
C TYR A 932 15.30 2.25 15.43
N MET A 933 15.17 1.28 16.34
CA MET A 933 14.81 -0.09 15.98
C MET A 933 13.41 -0.15 15.37
N THR A 934 12.45 0.60 15.91
CA THR A 934 11.08 0.61 15.40
C THR A 934 11.00 1.16 13.97
N LEU A 935 11.76 2.21 13.65
CA LEU A 935 11.83 2.71 12.28
C LEU A 935 12.40 1.66 11.31
N GLN A 936 13.44 0.91 11.70
CA GLN A 936 14.00 -0.18 10.87
C GLN A 936 12.98 -1.31 10.65
N LEU A 937 12.36 -1.75 11.74
CA LEU A 937 11.43 -2.88 11.71
C LEU A 937 10.11 -2.53 10.99
N LYS A 938 9.65 -1.29 11.09
CA LYS A 938 8.41 -0.83 10.46
C LYS A 938 8.49 -0.94 8.94
N TYR A 939 9.58 -0.48 8.33
CA TYR A 939 9.70 -0.57 6.89
C TYR A 939 9.92 -2.03 6.43
N LYS A 940 10.57 -2.88 7.24
CA LYS A 940 10.71 -4.32 6.95
C LYS A 940 9.36 -5.03 7.00
N ASP A 941 8.50 -4.73 7.97
CA ASP A 941 7.11 -5.23 8.05
C ASP A 941 6.32 -4.84 6.77
N GLU A 942 6.44 -3.58 6.34
CA GLU A 942 5.80 -3.08 5.12
C GLU A 942 6.33 -3.77 3.84
N LEU A 943 7.65 -3.96 3.73
CA LEU A 943 8.30 -4.62 2.59
C LEU A 943 7.94 -6.10 2.50
N ASN A 944 8.02 -6.82 3.61
CA ASN A 944 7.73 -8.25 3.65
C ASN A 944 6.25 -8.52 3.34
N THR A 945 5.33 -7.67 3.84
CA THR A 945 3.91 -7.75 3.48
C THR A 945 3.70 -7.52 1.97
N LYS A 946 4.37 -6.52 1.37
CA LYS A 946 4.30 -6.27 -0.08
C LYS A 946 4.85 -7.45 -0.88
N LEU A 947 5.97 -8.03 -0.45
CA LEU A 947 6.59 -9.18 -1.09
C LEU A 947 5.67 -10.40 -1.05
N ALA A 948 5.15 -10.75 0.14
CA ALA A 948 4.23 -11.87 0.32
C ALA A 948 3.00 -11.72 -0.60
N ASN A 949 2.37 -10.54 -0.62
CA ASN A 949 1.24 -10.28 -1.50
C ASN A 949 1.60 -10.41 -2.99
N LYS A 950 2.81 -9.95 -3.40
CA LYS A 950 3.28 -10.06 -4.79
C LYS A 950 3.51 -11.52 -5.19
N VAL A 951 4.10 -12.33 -4.30
CA VAL A 951 4.34 -13.76 -4.53
C VAL A 951 3.02 -14.53 -4.58
N ILE A 952 2.16 -14.36 -3.56
CA ILE A 952 0.84 -15.02 -3.50
C ILE A 952 0.01 -14.64 -4.73
N GLY A 953 -0.05 -13.36 -5.08
CA GLY A 953 -0.74 -12.87 -6.28
C GLY A 953 -0.24 -13.53 -7.56
N PHE A 954 1.09 -13.51 -7.80
CA PHE A 954 1.69 -14.13 -8.98
C PHE A 954 1.31 -15.60 -9.15
N TYR A 955 1.46 -16.41 -8.10
CA TYR A 955 1.15 -17.83 -8.19
C TYR A 955 -0.36 -18.10 -8.26
N THR A 956 -1.18 -17.27 -7.63
CA THR A 956 -2.65 -17.36 -7.76
C THR A 956 -3.08 -17.11 -9.20
N PHE A 957 -2.47 -16.14 -9.86
CA PHE A 957 -2.80 -15.78 -11.23
C PHE A 957 -2.34 -16.86 -12.21
N LYS A 958 -1.15 -17.41 -11.96
CA LYS A 958 -0.64 -18.59 -12.68
C LYS A 958 -1.57 -19.80 -12.52
N ALA A 959 -2.15 -19.99 -11.33
CA ALA A 959 -3.17 -21.02 -11.08
C ALA A 959 -4.40 -20.83 -11.95
N LEU A 960 -4.95 -19.61 -11.92
CA LEU A 960 -6.18 -19.27 -12.62
C LEU A 960 -5.99 -19.40 -14.13
N GLN A 961 -4.82 -18.99 -14.65
CA GLN A 961 -4.44 -19.20 -16.05
C GLN A 961 -4.42 -20.68 -16.41
N TYR A 962 -3.77 -21.51 -15.59
CA TYR A 962 -3.71 -22.95 -15.82
C TYR A 962 -5.11 -23.60 -15.82
N LEU A 963 -5.96 -23.23 -14.85
CA LEU A 963 -7.34 -23.73 -14.76
C LEU A 963 -8.16 -23.33 -16.00
N GLN A 964 -8.02 -22.10 -16.47
CA GLN A 964 -8.68 -21.61 -17.69
C GLN A 964 -8.26 -22.40 -18.93
N GLU A 965 -6.97 -22.72 -19.08
CA GLU A 965 -6.43 -23.45 -20.22
C GLU A 965 -6.83 -24.94 -20.23
N HIS A 966 -6.88 -25.60 -19.06
CA HIS A 966 -7.05 -27.05 -18.97
C HIS A 966 -8.49 -27.51 -18.71
N GLN A 967 -9.32 -26.70 -18.04
CA GLN A 967 -10.75 -27.03 -17.82
C GLN A 967 -11.67 -26.43 -18.89
N GLY A 968 -11.16 -25.55 -19.75
CA GLY A 968 -11.89 -24.93 -20.86
C GLY A 968 -12.37 -25.88 -21.96
N GLN A 969 -12.07 -27.18 -21.90
CA GLN A 969 -12.55 -28.18 -22.85
C GLN A 969 -13.98 -28.69 -22.55
N GLU A 970 -14.55 -28.45 -21.36
CA GLU A 970 -15.93 -28.83 -20.99
C GLU A 970 -16.90 -27.64 -20.78
N GLY A 971 -16.40 -26.40 -20.80
CA GLY A 971 -17.18 -25.17 -20.61
C GLY A 971 -16.33 -24.02 -20.05
N GLN A 972 -16.77 -22.77 -20.20
CA GLN A 972 -16.10 -21.63 -19.55
C GLN A 972 -16.30 -21.73 -18.03
N LEU A 973 -15.21 -21.68 -17.26
CA LEU A 973 -15.25 -21.61 -15.80
C LEU A 973 -15.97 -20.33 -15.36
N LEU A 974 -17.03 -20.50 -14.57
CA LEU A 974 -17.78 -19.41 -13.97
C LEU A 974 -17.27 -19.16 -12.56
N PHE A 975 -17.01 -17.90 -12.25
CA PHE A 975 -16.54 -17.46 -10.96
C PHE A 975 -17.56 -16.55 -10.30
N LYS A 976 -17.62 -16.64 -8.97
CA LYS A 976 -18.37 -15.69 -8.15
C LYS A 976 -17.51 -14.50 -7.79
N VAL A 977 -17.99 -13.32 -8.14
CA VAL A 977 -17.35 -12.05 -7.80
C VAL A 977 -18.30 -11.16 -7.02
N ILE A 978 -17.73 -10.29 -6.19
CA ILE A 978 -18.47 -9.29 -5.45
C ILE A 978 -18.02 -7.89 -5.83
N VAL A 979 -18.98 -6.98 -5.97
CA VAL A 979 -18.74 -5.62 -6.41
C VAL A 979 -18.21 -4.79 -5.25
N THR A 980 -17.02 -4.21 -5.42
CA THR A 980 -16.37 -3.41 -4.37
C THR A 980 -16.52 -1.92 -4.59
N LYS A 981 -16.66 -1.49 -5.84
CA LYS A 981 -16.85 -0.09 -6.21
C LYS A 981 -17.93 0.07 -7.26
N LYS A 982 -18.51 1.27 -7.32
CA LYS A 982 -19.47 1.64 -8.37
C LYS A 982 -18.79 1.61 -9.76
N PRO A 983 -19.53 1.29 -10.83
CA PRO A 983 -18.99 1.27 -12.19
C PRO A 983 -18.36 2.61 -12.61
N SER A 984 -17.23 2.55 -13.33
CA SER A 984 -16.65 3.70 -14.02
C SER A 984 -17.49 4.10 -15.24
N GLU A 985 -17.27 5.30 -15.79
CA GLU A 985 -17.89 5.71 -17.07
C GLU A 985 -17.47 4.82 -18.25
N ASP A 986 -16.29 4.22 -18.18
CA ASP A 986 -15.80 3.25 -19.16
C ASP A 986 -16.40 1.84 -18.99
N GLY A 987 -17.39 1.68 -18.10
CA GLY A 987 -18.07 0.40 -17.90
C GLY A 987 -17.19 -0.66 -17.22
N LEU A 988 -16.20 -0.25 -16.42
CA LEU A 988 -15.34 -1.12 -15.63
C LEU A 988 -15.76 -1.10 -14.16
N ILE A 989 -15.80 -2.26 -13.52
CA ILE A 989 -16.20 -2.44 -12.13
C ILE A 989 -15.07 -3.13 -11.35
N GLU A 990 -14.64 -2.56 -10.22
CA GLU A 990 -13.68 -3.25 -9.34
C GLU A 990 -14.43 -4.30 -8.52
N VAL A 991 -14.02 -5.56 -8.64
CA VAL A 991 -14.67 -6.71 -7.98
C VAL A 991 -13.65 -7.56 -7.24
N ILE A 992 -14.10 -8.39 -6.29
CA ILE A 992 -13.27 -9.42 -5.64
C ILE A 992 -13.76 -10.80 -6.03
N LEU A 993 -12.84 -11.66 -6.46
CA LEU A 993 -13.06 -13.09 -6.71
C LEU A 993 -13.19 -13.83 -5.36
N LEU A 994 -14.40 -14.25 -4.99
CA LEU A 994 -14.71 -14.69 -3.62
C LEU A 994 -13.88 -15.90 -3.16
N ASP A 995 -13.71 -16.90 -4.04
CA ASP A 995 -13.01 -18.13 -3.67
C ASP A 995 -11.50 -17.94 -3.43
N TYR A 996 -10.91 -16.89 -3.99
CA TYR A 996 -9.46 -16.63 -3.98
C TYR A 996 -9.07 -15.31 -3.29
N GLY A 997 -10.03 -14.46 -2.94
CA GLY A 997 -9.77 -13.14 -2.33
C GLY A 997 -9.03 -12.15 -3.24
N VAL A 998 -9.02 -12.38 -4.54
CA VAL A 998 -8.26 -11.58 -5.53
C VAL A 998 -9.11 -10.42 -6.03
N ARG A 999 -8.53 -9.20 -6.10
CA ARG A 999 -9.16 -8.06 -6.76
C ARG A 999 -9.03 -8.18 -8.27
N CYS A 1000 -10.14 -7.98 -8.97
CA CYS A 1000 -10.24 -8.07 -10.42
C CYS A 1000 -11.01 -6.86 -10.97
N ILE A 1001 -10.93 -6.67 -12.28
CA ILE A 1001 -11.72 -5.69 -13.01
C ILE A 1001 -12.75 -6.45 -13.84
N LEU A 1002 -14.03 -6.15 -13.66
CA LEU A 1002 -15.12 -6.69 -14.47
C LEU A 1002 -15.53 -5.66 -15.53
N GLU A 1003 -15.49 -6.05 -16.79
CA GLU A 1003 -16.00 -5.28 -17.93
C GLU A 1003 -17.48 -5.58 -18.13
N THR A 1004 -18.29 -4.52 -18.17
CA THR A 1004 -19.75 -4.61 -18.43
C THR A 1004 -20.03 -4.97 -19.88
N SER A 1005 -21.09 -5.76 -20.10
CA SER A 1005 -21.53 -6.26 -21.41
C SER A 1005 -21.72 -5.16 -22.47
N TRP A 1006 -22.13 -3.95 -22.07
CA TRP A 1006 -22.30 -2.79 -22.95
C TRP A 1006 -20.99 -2.32 -23.63
N TYR A 1007 -19.87 -2.26 -22.90
CA TYR A 1007 -18.59 -1.82 -23.45
C TYR A 1007 -17.94 -2.90 -24.32
N ALA A 1008 -18.10 -4.17 -23.93
CA ALA A 1008 -17.62 -5.32 -24.71
C ALA A 1008 -18.30 -5.46 -26.09
N LEU A 1009 -19.53 -4.96 -26.25
CA LEU A 1009 -20.31 -5.04 -27.51
C LEU A 1009 -20.07 -3.88 -28.49
N ASN A 1010 -19.46 -2.78 -28.04
CA ASN A 1010 -19.20 -1.59 -28.87
C ASN A 1010 -18.10 -1.78 -29.94
N ALA A 1011 -17.52 -2.97 -30.08
CA ALA A 1011 -16.60 -3.26 -31.17
C ALA A 1011 -17.30 -3.63 -32.49
N GLU A 1012 -18.56 -4.12 -32.50
CA GLU A 1012 -19.16 -4.62 -33.76
C GLU A 1012 -20.64 -4.35 -34.04
N LYS A 1013 -21.51 -3.95 -33.09
CA LYS A 1013 -22.94 -3.71 -33.41
C LYS A 1013 -23.58 -2.58 -32.59
N ALA A 1014 -23.75 -1.42 -33.21
CA ALA A 1014 -24.37 -0.22 -32.62
C ALA A 1014 -25.92 -0.24 -32.56
N ASP A 1015 -26.58 -1.34 -32.95
CA ASP A 1015 -28.05 -1.39 -33.15
C ASP A 1015 -28.82 -2.27 -32.14
N THR A 1016 -28.18 -2.81 -31.10
CA THR A 1016 -28.94 -3.53 -30.04
C THR A 1016 -29.58 -2.54 -29.06
N PRO A 1017 -30.89 -2.67 -28.74
CA PRO A 1017 -31.53 -1.85 -27.72
C PRO A 1017 -30.79 -2.01 -26.38
N LYS A 1018 -30.79 -0.97 -25.53
CA LYS A 1018 -30.43 -1.07 -24.11
C LYS A 1018 -31.27 -2.18 -23.46
N ALA A 1019 -30.80 -3.42 -23.50
CA ALA A 1019 -31.32 -4.47 -22.66
C ALA A 1019 -31.11 -4.02 -21.21
N GLU A 1020 -32.10 -4.26 -20.35
CA GLU A 1020 -32.13 -3.86 -18.95
C GLU A 1020 -30.83 -4.26 -18.25
N THR A 1021 -29.87 -3.33 -18.20
CA THR A 1021 -28.64 -3.48 -17.44
C THR A 1021 -29.04 -3.34 -15.98
N LYS A 1022 -28.80 -4.40 -15.20
CA LYS A 1022 -29.07 -4.38 -13.77
C LYS A 1022 -28.19 -3.29 -13.16
N ASP A 1023 -28.79 -2.30 -12.47
CA ASP A 1023 -28.01 -1.32 -11.71
C ASP A 1023 -27.21 -2.06 -10.64
N VAL A 1024 -25.90 -2.13 -10.81
CA VAL A 1024 -25.00 -2.86 -9.91
C VAL A 1024 -24.57 -1.96 -8.75
N ALA A 1025 -24.84 -2.40 -7.53
CA ALA A 1025 -24.45 -1.73 -6.29
C ALA A 1025 -23.22 -2.37 -5.64
N ILE A 1026 -22.55 -1.61 -4.78
CA ILE A 1026 -21.47 -2.15 -3.93
C ILE A 1026 -22.06 -3.26 -3.05
N GLY A 1027 -21.40 -4.41 -3.00
CA GLY A 1027 -21.82 -5.60 -2.28
C GLY A 1027 -22.62 -6.61 -3.11
N ASP A 1028 -23.02 -6.28 -4.33
CA ASP A 1028 -23.73 -7.22 -5.21
C ASP A 1028 -22.82 -8.38 -5.62
N ILE A 1029 -23.36 -9.59 -5.59
CA ILE A 1029 -22.68 -10.82 -6.04
C ILE A 1029 -23.10 -11.11 -7.48
N ILE A 1030 -22.10 -11.33 -8.33
CA ILE A 1030 -22.24 -11.75 -9.73
C ILE A 1030 -21.63 -13.15 -9.82
N ASP A 1031 -22.41 -14.13 -10.26
CA ASP A 1031 -22.06 -15.56 -10.21
C ASP A 1031 -21.66 -16.17 -11.56
N ASP A 1032 -21.71 -15.38 -12.63
CA ASP A 1032 -21.41 -15.79 -14.00
C ASP A 1032 -20.16 -15.11 -14.59
N ALA A 1033 -19.25 -14.61 -13.75
CA ALA A 1033 -18.04 -13.94 -14.21
C ALA A 1033 -17.05 -14.94 -14.84
N THR A 1034 -16.51 -14.62 -16.01
CA THR A 1034 -15.51 -15.42 -16.73
C THR A 1034 -14.23 -14.61 -16.90
N ILE A 1035 -13.08 -15.28 -16.82
CA ILE A 1035 -11.79 -14.64 -17.11
C ILE A 1035 -11.65 -14.39 -18.61
N LYS A 1036 -11.41 -13.12 -18.98
CA LYS A 1036 -11.11 -12.69 -20.35
C LYS A 1036 -9.61 -12.62 -20.58
N ASP A 1037 -8.86 -12.06 -19.62
CA ASP A 1037 -7.41 -11.91 -19.70
C ASP A 1037 -6.77 -11.87 -18.30
N ILE A 1038 -5.51 -12.30 -18.21
CA ILE A 1038 -4.71 -12.30 -16.96
C ILE A 1038 -3.33 -11.72 -17.28
N ASP A 1039 -3.00 -10.58 -16.66
CA ASP A 1039 -1.60 -10.14 -16.59
C ASP A 1039 -0.97 -10.68 -15.29
N LEU A 1040 -0.06 -11.64 -15.42
CA LEU A 1040 0.57 -12.36 -14.31
C LEU A 1040 1.34 -11.44 -13.34
N LEU A 1041 1.99 -10.38 -13.85
CA LEU A 1041 2.94 -9.56 -13.10
C LEU A 1041 2.40 -8.17 -12.75
N ASP A 1042 1.54 -7.61 -13.60
CA ASP A 1042 0.91 -6.32 -13.33
C ASP A 1042 -0.29 -6.47 -12.37
N GLY A 1043 -0.68 -7.71 -12.04
CA GLY A 1043 -1.62 -7.98 -10.97
C GLY A 1043 -3.08 -7.64 -11.32
N SER A 1044 -3.40 -7.60 -12.62
CA SER A 1044 -4.75 -7.36 -13.12
C SER A 1044 -5.36 -8.60 -13.77
N ILE A 1045 -6.56 -8.95 -13.34
CA ILE A 1045 -7.44 -9.92 -14.01
C ILE A 1045 -8.61 -9.16 -14.61
N LEU A 1046 -8.81 -9.31 -15.92
CA LEU A 1046 -9.97 -8.79 -16.62
C LEU A 1046 -11.02 -9.87 -16.72
N LEU A 1047 -12.21 -9.59 -16.19
CA LEU A 1047 -13.37 -10.44 -16.18
C LEU A 1047 -14.45 -9.89 -17.11
N THR A 1048 -15.33 -10.75 -17.58
CA THR A 1048 -16.58 -10.40 -18.27
C THR A 1048 -17.74 -11.15 -17.65
N SER A 1049 -18.95 -10.60 -17.72
CA SER A 1049 -20.19 -11.25 -17.30
C SER A 1049 -21.22 -11.17 -18.42
N LYS A 1050 -22.16 -12.12 -18.47
CA LYS A 1050 -23.32 -12.04 -19.37
C LYS A 1050 -24.50 -11.36 -18.70
N SER A 1051 -24.52 -11.33 -17.37
CA SER A 1051 -25.59 -10.75 -16.55
C SER A 1051 -25.46 -9.24 -16.32
N VAL A 1052 -24.27 -8.68 -16.53
CA VAL A 1052 -23.91 -7.25 -16.36
C VAL A 1052 -23.10 -6.77 -17.55
#